data_AF-I3ZCU9-F1
#
_entry.id   AF-I3ZCU9-F1
#
_cell.length_a   1.000
_cell.length_b   1.000
_cell.length_c   1.000
_cell.angle_alpha   90.00
_cell.angle_beta   90.00
_cell.angle_gamma   90.00
#
_symmetry.space_group_name_H-M   'P 1'
#
loop_
_entity.id
_entity.type
_entity.pdbx_description
1 polymer ?
#
loop_
_entity_poly.entity_id
_entity_poly.type
_entity_poly.pdbx_seq_one_letter_code
_entity_poly.pdbx_strand_id
1 'polypeptide(L)'
;MHPLRRLLPAVVSAAIVVLSACSGVAPTPIATATADFGLSATPSSVTLMSGATGQAVTVAASALSSFTGSVAVTVSGLPTGVTASPATFSVTPGAPVSVTLTAASTATVGTAAIVFTGTSGMLTHTATVTAAVTVPPVVVPDFTLTIAPTAITAVAGGTAGQVSVRADALNGLTGTVAVALSGVPTGVTASPASLVLTPGTAQTVSFTAGAAALASSSTVTFTATSGSISHTGTVALTVQPAVSAATVRDVTTYHYNVRRDGLNAQETILTPANVNVSTFGKLNFLPVDGKVDAEPLFLAKLTVGGAPHNTLFVATEHGSVYAFDADTGAVLWQKSVIPASEMTSDDHGCNQITAEIGITSTPVIDRSYGAHGALFTVSMSKEVNGTYHHRLHALDITTGAEIAAGPTEITATYPGSGPYSSGGVVTFNPSLYAERAALLLQNGSLVLAFTSHCDAGQYTGWVMAYSESTLQQTSVLNLTPNGVRGAIWMAGNGVAADTDGSLYVLSGNGTFDTTLVNGLPQSGDYGNGMLKLSNAAGKLAVADYFEAYDTVAQTNADLDLGSGGEVLFDATDASGAVHHLIVGAGKDKTIYVADRDNLGKFVPATAGPNSNLYQQISGQLTGGVFATPAFFNGTLYYSAAGDALKAFPLTNAKLATTPASKSAVLYGFPGTTPAVSANGTSNGIVWALQSATSGPNVLHAYDPTNLANEYYNSNQAAAGRDAFGNGNKFITPLVVNGKVYVGTTNGVAVFGLLPK
;
A
#
# COMPACT_ATOMS: atom_id res chain seq x y z
N MET A 1 -7.56 38.39 -17.58
CA MET A 1 -6.78 39.64 -17.70
C MET A 1 -5.84 39.50 -18.87
N HIS A 2 -5.98 40.34 -19.89
CA HIS A 2 -5.01 40.52 -20.98
C HIS A 2 -3.72 41.17 -20.44
N PRO A 3 -2.56 40.98 -21.10
CA PRO A 3 -2.14 42.02 -22.03
C PRO A 3 -1.51 41.54 -23.36
N LEU A 4 -1.59 42.47 -24.31
CA LEU A 4 -1.11 42.44 -25.69
C LEU A 4 0.41 42.32 -25.82
N ARG A 5 0.88 41.78 -26.96
CA ARG A 5 2.07 42.31 -27.64
C ARG A 5 1.98 42.20 -29.17
N ARG A 6 2.30 43.33 -29.80
CA ARG A 6 2.36 43.62 -31.24
C ARG A 6 3.50 42.86 -31.94
N LEU A 7 3.33 42.58 -33.24
CA LEU A 7 4.41 42.29 -34.18
C LEU A 7 4.16 43.03 -35.50
N LEU A 8 5.15 43.81 -35.93
CA LEU A 8 5.31 44.34 -37.29
C LEU A 8 5.77 43.21 -38.25
N PRO A 9 5.70 43.42 -39.57
CA PRO A 9 6.98 43.72 -40.25
C PRO A 9 6.88 44.82 -41.33
N ALA A 10 8.00 45.50 -41.54
CA ALA A 10 8.24 46.48 -42.59
C ALA A 10 8.86 45.79 -43.82
N VAL A 11 8.43 46.18 -45.02
CA VAL A 11 9.06 45.82 -46.30
C VAL A 11 9.51 47.10 -46.99
N VAL A 12 10.76 47.08 -47.44
CA VAL A 12 11.50 48.15 -48.11
C VAL A 12 11.16 48.18 -49.60
N SER A 13 11.00 49.36 -50.20
CA SER A 13 11.11 49.55 -51.65
C SER A 13 11.62 50.96 -51.96
N ALA A 14 12.61 51.02 -52.83
CA ALA A 14 13.33 52.22 -53.28
C ALA A 14 13.05 52.46 -54.77
N ALA A 15 12.86 53.73 -55.17
CA ALA A 15 13.17 54.26 -56.52
C ALA A 15 12.92 55.79 -56.50
N ILE A 16 13.98 56.60 -56.50
CA ILE A 16 14.55 57.33 -57.65
C ILE A 16 13.73 58.56 -58.07
N VAL A 17 14.29 59.72 -57.73
CA VAL A 17 13.89 61.07 -58.16
C VAL A 17 14.70 61.45 -59.40
N VAL A 18 14.03 61.94 -60.44
CA VAL A 18 14.64 62.67 -61.55
C VAL A 18 13.95 64.03 -61.66
N LEU A 19 14.69 65.11 -61.39
CA LEU A 19 14.35 66.48 -61.81
C LEU A 19 15.07 66.76 -63.12
N SER A 20 14.41 67.42 -64.08
CA SER A 20 14.80 68.77 -64.56
C SER A 20 13.99 69.27 -65.79
N ALA A 21 13.36 70.43 -65.57
CA ALA A 21 13.36 71.66 -66.37
C ALA A 21 12.75 71.77 -67.80
N CYS A 22 11.80 72.72 -67.85
CA CYS A 22 11.62 73.83 -68.80
C CYS A 22 11.06 73.58 -70.22
N SER A 23 9.87 74.14 -70.49
CA SER A 23 9.70 75.22 -71.48
C SER A 23 8.27 75.81 -71.41
N GLY A 24 8.18 77.13 -71.42
CA GLY A 24 6.92 77.86 -71.53
C GLY A 24 6.44 77.95 -72.98
N VAL A 25 5.12 77.89 -73.19
CA VAL A 25 4.46 78.27 -74.44
C VAL A 25 3.15 79.00 -74.10
N ALA A 26 2.89 80.04 -74.89
CA ALA A 26 1.84 81.08 -74.86
C ALA A 26 0.38 80.62 -74.59
N PRO A 27 -0.53 81.54 -74.18
CA PRO A 27 -1.93 81.22 -73.93
C PRO A 27 -2.63 80.84 -75.24
N THR A 28 -3.12 79.62 -75.31
CA THR A 28 -4.04 79.14 -76.34
C THR A 28 -5.46 79.61 -76.01
N PRO A 29 -6.31 79.86 -77.01
CA PRO A 29 -7.66 80.41 -76.81
C PRO A 29 -8.47 79.45 -75.94
N ILE A 30 -9.33 79.97 -75.07
CA ILE A 30 -10.33 79.18 -74.34
C ILE A 30 -11.19 78.48 -75.40
N ALA A 31 -10.86 77.22 -75.69
CA ALA A 31 -11.76 76.33 -76.38
C ALA A 31 -13.00 76.23 -75.48
N THR A 32 -14.14 76.68 -75.99
CA THR A 32 -15.43 76.42 -75.37
C THR A 32 -15.53 74.92 -75.13
N ALA A 33 -15.43 74.48 -73.88
CA ALA A 33 -15.49 73.08 -73.54
C ALA A 33 -16.82 72.53 -74.08
N THR A 34 -16.75 71.57 -74.99
CA THR A 34 -17.92 70.92 -75.56
C THR A 34 -18.68 70.21 -74.44
N ALA A 35 -20.00 70.33 -74.42
CA ALA A 35 -20.85 69.61 -73.46
C ALA A 35 -20.58 68.09 -73.59
N ASP A 36 -20.29 67.43 -72.47
CA ASP A 36 -19.96 65.99 -72.41
C ASP A 36 -20.50 65.36 -71.10
N PHE A 37 -20.39 64.05 -70.92
CA PHE A 37 -20.80 63.37 -69.68
C PHE A 37 -19.77 62.36 -69.19
N GLY A 38 -19.69 62.14 -67.88
CA GLY A 38 -19.02 60.97 -67.30
C GLY A 38 -20.02 59.85 -67.04
N LEU A 39 -19.60 58.59 -67.14
CA LEU A 39 -20.40 57.42 -66.74
C LEU A 39 -19.69 56.65 -65.63
N SER A 40 -20.44 56.24 -64.61
CA SER A 40 -19.91 55.47 -63.48
C SER A 40 -20.87 54.34 -63.08
N ALA A 41 -20.32 53.26 -62.54
CA ALA A 41 -21.07 52.11 -62.04
C ALA A 41 -20.54 51.72 -60.65
N THR A 42 -21.45 51.52 -59.69
CA THR A 42 -21.11 51.23 -58.29
C THR A 42 -21.99 50.10 -57.72
N PRO A 43 -21.43 49.12 -56.98
CA PRO A 43 -20.01 48.93 -56.69
C PRO A 43 -19.20 48.51 -57.92
N SER A 44 -17.87 48.71 -57.88
CA SER A 44 -16.95 48.35 -58.97
C SER A 44 -16.73 46.84 -59.12
N SER A 45 -17.20 46.04 -58.15
CA SER A 45 -17.25 44.58 -58.26
C SER A 45 -18.46 44.01 -57.52
N VAL A 46 -18.98 42.88 -58.02
CA VAL A 46 -20.06 42.10 -57.40
C VAL A 46 -19.71 40.62 -57.41
N THR A 47 -20.14 39.88 -56.38
CA THR A 47 -20.11 38.42 -56.38
C THR A 47 -21.52 37.90 -56.66
N LEU A 48 -21.68 37.09 -57.70
CA LEU A 48 -22.94 36.48 -58.10
C LEU A 48 -22.87 34.98 -57.79
N MET A 49 -23.72 34.50 -56.91
CA MET A 49 -23.86 33.06 -56.67
C MET A 49 -24.86 32.48 -57.67
N SER A 50 -24.45 31.45 -58.41
CA SER A 50 -25.32 30.76 -59.38
C SER A 50 -26.62 30.28 -58.72
N GLY A 51 -27.76 30.67 -59.30
CA GLY A 51 -29.10 30.30 -58.80
C GLY A 51 -29.61 31.11 -57.60
N ALA A 52 -28.84 32.09 -57.10
CA ALA A 52 -29.25 32.97 -56.00
C ALA A 52 -29.97 34.24 -56.50
N THR A 53 -30.44 35.05 -55.55
CA THR A 53 -30.98 36.40 -55.83
C THR A 53 -29.91 37.30 -56.45
N GLY A 54 -30.30 38.10 -57.45
CA GLY A 54 -29.39 38.99 -58.16
C GLY A 54 -28.86 40.15 -57.31
N GLN A 55 -27.71 40.70 -57.71
CA GLN A 55 -27.04 41.82 -57.06
C GLN A 55 -27.27 43.12 -57.84
N ALA A 56 -27.52 44.22 -57.12
CA ALA A 56 -27.74 45.52 -57.73
C ALA A 56 -26.43 46.26 -58.02
N VAL A 57 -26.35 46.89 -59.20
CA VAL A 57 -25.32 47.82 -59.63
C VAL A 57 -25.99 49.14 -59.98
N THR A 58 -25.54 50.23 -59.38
CA THR A 58 -26.05 51.58 -59.65
C THR A 58 -25.20 52.26 -60.72
N VAL A 59 -25.82 52.67 -61.82
CA VAL A 59 -25.18 53.35 -62.94
C VAL A 59 -25.61 54.82 -62.95
N ALA A 60 -24.64 55.73 -62.95
CA ALA A 60 -24.85 57.16 -62.85
C ALA A 60 -24.08 57.92 -63.93
N ALA A 61 -24.72 58.94 -64.52
CA ALA A 61 -24.09 59.91 -65.40
C ALA A 61 -23.77 61.20 -64.64
N SER A 62 -22.65 61.84 -64.93
CA SER A 62 -22.27 63.16 -64.44
C SER A 62 -22.18 64.16 -65.60
N ALA A 63 -22.74 65.36 -65.44
CA ALA A 63 -22.67 66.39 -66.47
C ALA A 63 -21.29 67.06 -66.48
N LEU A 64 -20.67 67.19 -67.66
CA LEU A 64 -19.48 67.98 -67.90
C LEU A 64 -19.85 69.15 -68.83
N SER A 65 -19.32 70.35 -68.53
CA SER A 65 -19.51 71.55 -69.37
C SER A 65 -20.99 71.87 -69.69
N SER A 66 -21.87 71.77 -68.68
CA SER A 66 -23.32 72.06 -68.76
C SER A 66 -24.15 71.08 -69.60
N PHE A 67 -23.69 69.85 -69.79
CA PHE A 67 -24.46 68.78 -70.46
C PHE A 67 -25.76 68.46 -69.72
N THR A 68 -26.89 68.51 -70.43
CA THR A 68 -28.24 68.18 -69.91
C THR A 68 -28.91 67.05 -70.69
N GLY A 69 -28.21 66.42 -71.62
CA GLY A 69 -28.73 65.34 -72.46
C GLY A 69 -29.03 64.06 -71.68
N SER A 70 -29.92 63.24 -72.23
CA SER A 70 -30.19 61.88 -71.73
C SER A 70 -29.17 60.91 -72.33
N VAL A 71 -28.52 60.10 -71.50
CA VAL A 71 -27.53 59.09 -71.92
C VAL A 71 -28.22 57.74 -72.07
N ALA A 72 -28.27 57.19 -73.29
CA ALA A 72 -28.75 55.83 -73.53
C ALA A 72 -27.63 54.82 -73.19
N VAL A 73 -27.90 53.92 -72.26
CA VAL A 73 -26.94 52.93 -71.75
C VAL A 73 -27.33 51.52 -72.18
N THR A 74 -26.36 50.77 -72.73
CA THR A 74 -26.48 49.34 -73.04
C THR A 74 -25.47 48.53 -72.22
N VAL A 75 -25.91 47.39 -71.67
CA VAL A 75 -25.04 46.48 -70.91
C VAL A 75 -24.48 45.39 -71.83
N SER A 76 -23.17 45.16 -71.77
CA SER A 76 -22.47 44.11 -72.52
C SER A 76 -21.41 43.41 -71.66
N GLY A 77 -20.81 42.33 -72.17
CA GLY A 77 -19.77 41.59 -71.43
C GLY A 77 -20.28 40.73 -70.27
N LEU A 78 -21.58 40.41 -70.23
CA LEU A 78 -22.13 39.50 -69.22
C LEU A 78 -21.57 38.07 -69.40
N PRO A 79 -21.13 37.39 -68.33
CA PRO A 79 -20.79 35.97 -68.39
C PRO A 79 -21.96 35.12 -68.89
N THR A 80 -21.66 33.98 -69.52
CA THR A 80 -22.68 33.02 -69.95
C THR A 80 -23.57 32.61 -68.77
N GLY A 81 -24.89 32.83 -68.92
CA GLY A 81 -25.88 32.55 -67.87
C GLY A 81 -26.10 33.68 -66.85
N VAL A 82 -25.49 34.85 -67.03
CA VAL A 82 -25.77 36.07 -66.25
C VAL A 82 -26.63 37.03 -67.07
N THR A 83 -27.67 37.60 -66.45
CA THR A 83 -28.57 38.60 -67.07
C THR A 83 -28.53 39.92 -66.32
N ALA A 84 -28.70 41.05 -67.03
CA ALA A 84 -28.91 42.37 -66.45
C ALA A 84 -30.36 42.82 -66.66
N SER A 85 -30.99 43.38 -65.62
CA SER A 85 -32.33 43.97 -65.71
C SER A 85 -32.35 45.36 -65.04
N PRO A 86 -32.61 46.44 -65.79
CA PRO A 86 -32.78 46.50 -67.25
C PRO A 86 -31.45 46.32 -68.00
N ALA A 87 -31.46 45.66 -69.17
CA ALA A 87 -30.28 45.50 -70.04
C ALA A 87 -29.98 46.73 -70.92
N THR A 88 -31.00 47.56 -71.15
CA THR A 88 -30.91 48.84 -71.86
C THR A 88 -31.80 49.86 -71.15
N PHE A 89 -31.28 51.06 -70.88
CA PHE A 89 -31.98 52.11 -70.13
C PHE A 89 -31.41 53.49 -70.44
N SER A 90 -32.02 54.55 -69.92
CA SER A 90 -31.50 55.91 -70.03
C SER A 90 -31.14 56.48 -68.67
N VAL A 91 -30.05 57.23 -68.60
CA VAL A 91 -29.58 57.90 -67.39
C VAL A 91 -29.45 59.39 -67.68
N THR A 92 -30.08 60.22 -66.86
CA THR A 92 -29.92 61.67 -66.88
C THR A 92 -28.90 62.06 -65.82
N PRO A 93 -28.00 63.04 -66.07
CA PRO A 93 -27.09 63.53 -65.04
C PRO A 93 -27.81 63.87 -63.73
N GLY A 94 -27.36 63.26 -62.62
CA GLY A 94 -27.97 63.43 -61.29
C GLY A 94 -29.11 62.46 -60.94
N ALA A 95 -29.56 61.60 -61.87
CA ALA A 95 -30.60 60.60 -61.64
C ALA A 95 -30.08 59.17 -61.94
N PRO A 96 -29.43 58.49 -60.97
CA PRO A 96 -28.84 57.17 -61.19
C PRO A 96 -29.90 56.08 -61.37
N VAL A 97 -29.56 55.03 -62.12
CA VAL A 97 -30.42 53.86 -62.38
C VAL A 97 -29.81 52.61 -61.76
N SER A 98 -30.64 51.79 -61.09
CA SER A 98 -30.22 50.51 -60.54
C SER A 98 -30.44 49.39 -61.57
N VAL A 99 -29.41 48.59 -61.80
CA VAL A 99 -29.39 47.42 -62.70
C VAL A 99 -29.13 46.19 -61.86
N THR A 100 -30.04 45.22 -61.89
CA THR A 100 -29.87 43.95 -61.18
C THR A 100 -29.17 42.94 -62.09
N LEU A 101 -28.02 42.43 -61.64
CA LEU A 101 -27.27 41.35 -62.28
C LEU A 101 -27.64 40.03 -61.61
N THR A 102 -28.14 39.06 -62.37
CA THR A 102 -28.59 37.76 -61.84
C THR A 102 -27.88 36.63 -62.56
N ALA A 103 -27.29 35.70 -61.81
CA ALA A 103 -26.65 34.49 -62.34
C ALA A 103 -27.63 33.31 -62.26
N ALA A 104 -27.97 32.70 -63.41
CA ALA A 104 -28.73 31.46 -63.45
C ALA A 104 -28.00 30.32 -62.71
N SER A 105 -28.73 29.27 -62.33
CA SER A 105 -28.12 28.06 -61.73
C SER A 105 -27.10 27.38 -62.64
N THR A 106 -27.13 27.67 -63.95
CA THR A 106 -26.19 27.17 -64.96
C THR A 106 -25.14 28.21 -65.38
N ALA A 107 -25.02 29.34 -64.69
CA ALA A 107 -24.06 30.37 -65.03
C ALA A 107 -22.62 29.85 -64.93
N THR A 108 -21.77 30.19 -65.89
CA THR A 108 -20.37 29.74 -65.91
C THR A 108 -19.59 30.40 -64.79
N VAL A 109 -18.91 29.59 -63.97
CA VAL A 109 -18.05 30.04 -62.87
C VAL A 109 -16.83 30.77 -63.43
N GLY A 110 -16.48 31.91 -62.83
CA GLY A 110 -15.34 32.72 -63.26
C GLY A 110 -15.56 34.21 -63.02
N THR A 111 -14.59 35.02 -63.43
CA THR A 111 -14.65 36.48 -63.34
C THR A 111 -14.78 37.11 -64.73
N ALA A 112 -15.66 38.09 -64.89
CA ALA A 112 -15.75 38.86 -66.13
C ALA A 112 -16.04 40.35 -65.85
N ALA A 113 -15.62 41.21 -66.78
CA ALA A 113 -15.93 42.64 -66.75
C ALA A 113 -17.22 42.92 -67.52
N ILE A 114 -18.25 43.36 -66.81
CA ILE A 114 -19.50 43.84 -67.40
C ILE A 114 -19.31 45.31 -67.76
N VAL A 115 -19.60 45.66 -69.01
CA VAL A 115 -19.37 46.99 -69.57
C VAL A 115 -20.70 47.67 -69.81
N PHE A 116 -20.89 48.82 -69.16
CA PHE A 116 -21.99 49.75 -69.39
C PHE A 116 -21.52 50.80 -70.38
N THR A 117 -22.11 50.83 -71.57
CA THR A 117 -21.77 51.80 -72.62
C THR A 117 -22.89 52.83 -72.72
N GLY A 118 -22.60 54.07 -72.33
CA GLY A 118 -23.50 55.21 -72.45
C GLY A 118 -23.25 55.99 -73.72
N THR A 119 -24.31 56.41 -74.41
CA THR A 119 -24.24 57.22 -75.64
C THR A 119 -25.24 58.37 -75.59
N SER A 120 -24.84 59.54 -76.10
CA SER A 120 -25.73 60.69 -76.31
C SER A 120 -25.27 61.48 -77.53
N GLY A 121 -26.00 61.35 -78.65
CA GLY A 121 -25.53 61.86 -79.94
C GLY A 121 -24.27 61.14 -80.40
N MET A 122 -23.17 61.88 -80.64
CA MET A 122 -21.86 61.31 -81.01
C MET A 122 -20.97 60.96 -79.79
N LEU A 123 -21.39 61.29 -78.57
CA LEU A 123 -20.59 61.07 -77.37
C LEU A 123 -20.78 59.64 -76.85
N THR A 124 -19.69 58.99 -76.45
CA THR A 124 -19.70 57.62 -75.90
C THR A 124 -18.73 57.51 -74.73
N HIS A 125 -19.21 57.01 -73.58
CA HIS A 125 -18.39 56.72 -72.41
C HIS A 125 -18.76 55.35 -71.83
N THR A 126 -17.83 54.73 -71.12
CA THR A 126 -18.05 53.40 -70.52
C THR A 126 -17.77 53.40 -69.02
N ALA A 127 -18.50 52.55 -68.29
CA ALA A 127 -18.23 52.18 -66.92
C ALA A 127 -18.19 50.67 -66.81
N THR A 128 -17.33 50.12 -65.97
CA THR A 128 -17.16 48.67 -65.84
C THR A 128 -17.40 48.19 -64.42
N VAL A 129 -17.99 46.99 -64.30
CA VAL A 129 -18.12 46.26 -63.02
C VAL A 129 -17.59 44.86 -63.20
N THR A 130 -16.71 44.43 -62.30
CA THR A 130 -16.20 43.05 -62.28
C THR A 130 -17.21 42.14 -61.58
N ALA A 131 -17.78 41.17 -62.29
CA ALA A 131 -18.64 40.14 -61.72
C ALA A 131 -17.85 38.85 -61.49
N ALA A 132 -17.81 38.37 -60.25
CA ALA A 132 -17.28 37.05 -59.89
C ALA A 132 -18.45 36.08 -59.70
N VAL A 133 -18.61 35.13 -60.63
CA VAL A 133 -19.64 34.08 -60.54
C VAL A 133 -19.08 32.91 -59.76
N THR A 134 -19.73 32.56 -58.65
CA THR A 134 -19.37 31.42 -57.80
C THR A 134 -20.52 30.40 -57.70
N VAL A 135 -20.18 29.17 -57.34
CA VAL A 135 -21.16 28.14 -56.98
C VAL A 135 -21.33 28.08 -55.46
N PRO A 136 -22.51 27.70 -54.95
CA PRO A 136 -22.68 27.41 -53.53
C PRO A 136 -21.67 26.35 -53.05
N PRO A 137 -21.12 26.47 -51.82
CA PRO A 137 -20.28 25.42 -51.27
C PRO A 137 -21.07 24.11 -51.17
N VAL A 138 -20.47 23.01 -51.62
CA VAL A 138 -21.04 21.66 -51.49
C VAL A 138 -20.98 21.27 -50.02
N VAL A 139 -22.13 21.19 -49.36
CA VAL A 139 -22.24 20.58 -48.03
C VAL A 139 -22.15 19.06 -48.18
N VAL A 140 -21.05 18.48 -47.71
CA VAL A 140 -20.86 17.02 -47.72
C VAL A 140 -21.30 16.48 -46.36
N PRO A 141 -22.29 15.57 -46.28
CA PRO A 141 -22.71 14.94 -45.04
C PRO A 141 -21.51 14.30 -44.31
N ASP A 142 -21.44 14.45 -42.99
CA ASP A 142 -20.37 13.90 -42.16
C ASP A 142 -20.87 13.65 -40.72
N PHE A 143 -20.02 13.14 -39.82
CA PHE A 143 -20.32 13.01 -38.39
C PHE A 143 -19.06 13.13 -37.53
N THR A 144 -19.22 13.41 -36.24
CA THR A 144 -18.15 13.23 -35.23
C THR A 144 -18.38 11.97 -34.43
N LEU A 145 -17.31 11.37 -33.89
CA LEU A 145 -17.38 10.22 -32.98
C LEU A 145 -16.76 10.59 -31.63
N THR A 146 -17.51 10.41 -30.56
CA THR A 146 -17.07 10.65 -29.18
C THR A 146 -17.08 9.35 -28.39
N ILE A 147 -15.96 9.05 -27.73
CA ILE A 147 -15.76 7.88 -26.86
C ILE A 147 -15.46 8.39 -25.45
N ALA A 148 -16.25 7.96 -24.46
CA ALA A 148 -16.04 8.37 -23.08
C ALA A 148 -16.36 7.24 -22.08
N PRO A 149 -15.53 7.00 -21.06
CA PRO A 149 -14.24 7.65 -20.80
C PRO A 149 -13.13 7.17 -21.77
N THR A 150 -12.00 7.90 -21.86
CA THR A 150 -10.86 7.56 -22.74
C THR A 150 -9.95 6.47 -22.17
N ALA A 151 -10.15 6.08 -20.91
CA ALA A 151 -9.51 4.94 -20.28
C ALA A 151 -10.50 4.21 -19.36
N ILE A 152 -10.47 2.88 -19.39
CA ILE A 152 -11.24 2.00 -18.52
C ILE A 152 -10.36 0.88 -17.96
N THR A 153 -10.76 0.35 -16.82
CA THR A 153 -10.14 -0.83 -16.21
C THR A 153 -11.18 -1.94 -16.06
N ALA A 154 -10.80 -3.17 -16.37
CA ALA A 154 -11.57 -4.38 -16.10
C ALA A 154 -10.74 -5.33 -15.22
N VAL A 155 -11.39 -6.03 -14.28
CA VAL A 155 -10.71 -7.01 -13.39
C VAL A 155 -11.09 -8.41 -13.86
N ALA A 156 -10.11 -9.30 -14.05
CA ALA A 156 -10.38 -10.68 -14.45
C ALA A 156 -11.32 -11.37 -13.43
N GLY A 157 -12.44 -11.92 -13.91
CA GLY A 157 -13.46 -12.54 -13.05
C GLY A 157 -14.25 -11.57 -12.15
N GLY A 158 -14.07 -10.26 -12.33
CA GLY A 158 -14.66 -9.19 -11.51
C GLY A 158 -15.46 -8.16 -12.33
N THR A 159 -15.34 -6.88 -11.95
CA THR A 159 -16.14 -5.77 -12.50
C THR A 159 -15.81 -5.47 -13.97
N ALA A 160 -16.85 -5.33 -14.80
CA ALA A 160 -16.74 -4.92 -16.19
C ALA A 160 -16.50 -3.42 -16.34
N GLY A 161 -15.62 -3.02 -17.27
CA GLY A 161 -15.44 -1.63 -17.67
C GLY A 161 -16.49 -1.22 -18.71
N GLN A 162 -17.01 0.01 -18.68
CA GLN A 162 -18.02 0.48 -19.63
C GLN A 162 -17.56 1.72 -20.39
N VAL A 163 -17.93 1.79 -21.67
CA VAL A 163 -17.61 2.90 -22.58
C VAL A 163 -18.87 3.37 -23.29
N SER A 164 -19.13 4.67 -23.21
CA SER A 164 -20.16 5.35 -23.99
C SER A 164 -19.61 5.77 -25.35
N VAL A 165 -20.36 5.46 -26.41
CA VAL A 165 -20.03 5.73 -27.81
C VAL A 165 -21.16 6.55 -28.41
N ARG A 166 -20.84 7.74 -28.91
CA ARG A 166 -21.82 8.66 -29.51
C ARG A 166 -21.31 9.19 -30.83
N ALA A 167 -22.19 9.20 -31.84
CA ALA A 167 -21.94 9.89 -33.09
C ALA A 167 -22.86 11.12 -33.20
N ASP A 168 -22.36 12.26 -33.64
CA ASP A 168 -23.16 13.47 -33.88
C ASP A 168 -23.12 13.85 -35.35
N ALA A 169 -24.29 14.09 -35.96
CA ALA A 169 -24.40 14.42 -37.37
C ALA A 169 -23.83 15.81 -37.69
N LEU A 170 -23.10 15.91 -38.80
CA LEU A 170 -22.65 17.15 -39.41
C LEU A 170 -23.20 17.26 -40.83
N ASN A 171 -23.37 18.50 -41.30
CA ASN A 171 -23.73 18.81 -42.69
C ASN A 171 -24.95 18.05 -43.24
N GLY A 172 -25.94 17.78 -42.38
CA GLY A 172 -27.20 17.14 -42.79
C GLY A 172 -27.16 15.61 -42.93
N LEU A 173 -26.20 14.91 -42.32
CA LEU A 173 -26.22 13.45 -42.25
C LEU A 173 -27.48 12.96 -41.52
N THR A 174 -28.29 12.14 -42.20
CA THR A 174 -29.52 11.53 -41.65
C THR A 174 -29.43 10.01 -41.49
N GLY A 175 -28.36 9.40 -42.02
CA GLY A 175 -28.12 7.95 -41.95
C GLY A 175 -27.59 7.49 -40.59
N THR A 176 -27.75 6.20 -40.30
CA THR A 176 -27.14 5.57 -39.11
C THR A 176 -25.64 5.40 -39.29
N VAL A 177 -24.92 5.27 -38.17
CA VAL A 177 -23.47 5.06 -38.13
C VAL A 177 -23.18 3.68 -37.54
N ALA A 178 -22.61 2.77 -38.35
CA ALA A 178 -22.21 1.44 -37.90
C ALA A 178 -20.83 1.48 -37.26
N VAL A 179 -20.66 0.90 -36.07
CA VAL A 179 -19.39 0.92 -35.34
C VAL A 179 -18.90 -0.51 -35.09
N ALA A 180 -17.67 -0.78 -35.54
CA ALA A 180 -16.96 -2.03 -35.27
C ALA A 180 -15.84 -1.81 -34.26
N LEU A 181 -15.59 -2.81 -33.41
CA LEU A 181 -14.53 -2.77 -32.40
C LEU A 181 -13.36 -3.67 -32.82
N SER A 182 -12.14 -3.23 -32.52
CA SER A 182 -10.91 -4.02 -32.69
C SER A 182 -9.92 -3.74 -31.56
N GLY A 183 -8.97 -4.65 -31.33
CA GLY A 183 -7.96 -4.50 -30.27
C GLY A 183 -8.44 -4.92 -28.87
N VAL A 184 -9.57 -5.64 -28.76
CA VAL A 184 -10.02 -6.23 -27.49
C VAL A 184 -9.05 -7.35 -27.06
N PRO A 185 -8.47 -7.31 -25.84
CA PRO A 185 -7.52 -8.32 -25.37
C PRO A 185 -8.09 -9.74 -25.35
N THR A 186 -7.20 -10.72 -25.48
CA THR A 186 -7.54 -12.13 -25.25
C THR A 186 -8.08 -12.33 -23.84
N GLY A 187 -9.20 -13.05 -23.71
CA GLY A 187 -9.89 -13.25 -22.44
C GLY A 187 -10.86 -12.13 -22.05
N VAL A 188 -10.98 -11.07 -22.85
CA VAL A 188 -12.00 -10.01 -22.66
C VAL A 188 -13.07 -10.10 -23.74
N THR A 189 -14.33 -9.88 -23.35
CA THR A 189 -15.48 -9.81 -24.26
C THR A 189 -16.08 -8.41 -24.25
N ALA A 190 -16.44 -7.89 -25.42
CA ALA A 190 -17.16 -6.62 -25.57
C ALA A 190 -18.63 -6.92 -25.90
N SER A 191 -19.56 -6.34 -25.15
CA SER A 191 -21.00 -6.51 -25.34
C SER A 191 -21.72 -5.16 -25.37
N PRO A 192 -22.35 -4.78 -26.50
CA PRO A 192 -22.33 -5.49 -27.78
C PRO A 192 -20.96 -5.37 -28.49
N ALA A 193 -20.62 -6.33 -29.35
CA ALA A 193 -19.34 -6.35 -30.09
C ALA A 193 -19.31 -5.40 -31.30
N SER A 194 -20.47 -4.84 -31.67
CA SER A 194 -20.65 -3.82 -32.69
C SER A 194 -21.88 -2.98 -32.34
N LEU A 195 -21.92 -1.72 -32.80
CA LEU A 195 -23.03 -0.81 -32.56
C LEU A 195 -23.64 -0.33 -33.88
N VAL A 196 -24.91 0.07 -33.83
CA VAL A 196 -25.54 0.90 -34.85
C VAL A 196 -26.08 2.14 -34.15
N LEU A 197 -25.42 3.27 -34.35
CA LEU A 197 -25.74 4.52 -33.70
C LEU A 197 -26.72 5.33 -34.54
N THR A 198 -27.72 5.88 -33.86
CA THR A 198 -28.52 6.99 -34.40
C THR A 198 -27.84 8.29 -33.98
N PRO A 199 -27.48 9.18 -34.92
CA PRO A 199 -26.81 10.43 -34.58
C PRO A 199 -27.50 11.21 -33.45
N GLY A 200 -26.71 11.72 -32.51
CA GLY A 200 -27.16 12.43 -31.31
C GLY A 200 -27.42 11.51 -30.10
N THR A 201 -27.57 10.20 -30.29
CA THR A 201 -27.87 9.23 -29.22
C THR A 201 -26.67 8.35 -28.92
N ALA A 202 -26.24 8.30 -27.65
CA ALA A 202 -25.15 7.45 -27.21
C ALA A 202 -25.61 6.00 -26.95
N GLN A 203 -24.71 5.03 -27.15
CA GLN A 203 -24.87 3.65 -26.69
C GLN A 203 -23.64 3.21 -25.90
N THR A 204 -23.82 2.23 -25.01
CA THR A 204 -22.75 1.74 -24.13
C THR A 204 -22.26 0.37 -24.59
N VAL A 205 -20.93 0.18 -24.56
CA VAL A 205 -20.27 -1.13 -24.67
C VAL A 205 -19.67 -1.52 -23.32
N SER A 206 -19.99 -2.72 -22.85
CA SER A 206 -19.41 -3.31 -21.65
C SER A 206 -18.27 -4.27 -22.01
N PHE A 207 -17.11 -4.10 -21.38
CA PHE A 207 -15.93 -4.96 -21.52
C PHE A 207 -15.79 -5.84 -20.29
N THR A 208 -16.01 -7.15 -20.46
CA THR A 208 -15.98 -8.15 -19.38
C THR A 208 -14.76 -9.04 -19.54
N ALA A 209 -13.87 -9.03 -18.54
CA ALA A 209 -12.70 -9.89 -18.49
C ALA A 209 -13.06 -11.23 -17.82
N GLY A 210 -12.88 -12.35 -18.53
CA GLY A 210 -13.08 -13.69 -17.97
C GLY A 210 -12.12 -13.98 -16.81
N ALA A 211 -12.43 -14.96 -15.97
CA ALA A 211 -11.64 -15.30 -14.79
C ALA A 211 -10.17 -15.69 -15.11
N ALA A 212 -9.91 -16.20 -16.32
CA ALA A 212 -8.58 -16.55 -16.81
C ALA A 212 -7.92 -15.45 -17.66
N ALA A 213 -8.51 -14.24 -17.74
CA ALA A 213 -7.93 -13.14 -18.49
C ALA A 213 -6.60 -12.70 -17.84
N LEU A 214 -5.54 -12.60 -18.65
CA LEU A 214 -4.22 -12.20 -18.18
C LEU A 214 -4.16 -10.67 -18.01
N ALA A 215 -3.35 -10.24 -17.04
CA ALA A 215 -3.05 -8.83 -16.85
C ALA A 215 -2.43 -8.24 -18.12
N SER A 216 -3.02 -7.17 -18.65
CA SER A 216 -2.61 -6.59 -19.93
C SER A 216 -3.08 -5.14 -20.05
N SER A 217 -2.43 -4.38 -20.94
CA SER A 217 -2.88 -3.05 -21.36
C SER A 217 -3.00 -3.02 -22.87
N SER A 218 -4.10 -2.48 -23.37
CA SER A 218 -4.45 -2.48 -24.80
C SER A 218 -5.18 -1.21 -25.19
N THR A 219 -5.12 -0.88 -26.47
CA THR A 219 -5.95 0.18 -27.06
C THR A 219 -7.06 -0.46 -27.87
N VAL A 220 -8.30 -0.24 -27.46
CA VAL A 220 -9.49 -0.67 -28.22
C VAL A 220 -9.89 0.46 -29.16
N THR A 221 -10.02 0.14 -30.45
CA THR A 221 -10.38 1.10 -31.50
C THR A 221 -11.82 0.86 -31.94
N PHE A 222 -12.62 1.92 -31.90
CA PHE A 222 -13.96 2.02 -32.44
C PHE A 222 -13.88 2.64 -33.83
N THR A 223 -14.23 1.89 -34.86
CA THR A 223 -14.28 2.37 -36.24
C THR A 223 -15.74 2.56 -36.63
N ALA A 224 -16.15 3.82 -36.76
CA ALA A 224 -17.50 4.23 -37.10
C ALA A 224 -17.60 4.56 -38.59
N THR A 225 -18.63 4.05 -39.27
CA THR A 225 -18.81 4.21 -40.72
C THR A 225 -20.26 4.54 -41.08
N SER A 226 -20.44 5.43 -42.07
CA SER A 226 -21.73 5.69 -42.72
C SER A 226 -21.50 5.88 -44.22
N GLY A 227 -21.86 4.88 -45.02
CA GLY A 227 -21.48 4.84 -46.44
C GLY A 227 -19.95 4.79 -46.61
N SER A 228 -19.38 5.77 -47.31
CA SER A 228 -17.92 5.92 -47.52
C SER A 228 -17.21 6.77 -46.45
N ILE A 229 -17.94 7.32 -45.48
CA ILE A 229 -17.41 8.18 -44.44
C ILE A 229 -16.98 7.32 -43.25
N SER A 230 -15.79 7.56 -42.71
CA SER A 230 -15.24 6.79 -41.60
C SER A 230 -14.51 7.69 -40.60
N HIS A 231 -14.79 7.49 -39.31
CA HIS A 231 -14.09 8.12 -38.19
C HIS A 231 -13.71 7.08 -37.14
N THR A 232 -12.64 7.33 -36.40
CA THR A 232 -12.17 6.44 -35.34
C THR A 232 -12.10 7.13 -33.99
N GLY A 233 -12.31 6.35 -32.93
CA GLY A 233 -12.14 6.76 -31.54
C GLY A 233 -11.53 5.61 -30.76
N THR A 234 -10.78 5.92 -29.72
CA THR A 234 -10.02 4.90 -28.97
C THR A 234 -10.26 5.00 -27.48
N VAL A 235 -10.17 3.86 -26.79
CA VAL A 235 -10.12 3.78 -25.33
C VAL A 235 -8.94 2.91 -24.90
N ALA A 236 -8.21 3.34 -23.88
CA ALA A 236 -7.22 2.50 -23.22
C ALA A 236 -7.95 1.52 -22.28
N LEU A 237 -7.75 0.22 -22.47
CA LEU A 237 -8.30 -0.83 -21.62
C LEU A 237 -7.17 -1.55 -20.89
N THR A 238 -7.15 -1.38 -19.56
CA THR A 238 -6.28 -2.14 -18.66
C THR A 238 -7.05 -3.31 -18.06
N VAL A 239 -6.56 -4.53 -18.28
CA VAL A 239 -7.02 -5.74 -17.58
C VAL A 239 -6.13 -5.97 -16.38
N GLN A 240 -6.72 -5.93 -15.19
CA GLN A 240 -6.03 -6.29 -13.95
C GLN A 240 -6.19 -7.79 -13.67
N PRO A 241 -5.21 -8.42 -13.01
CA PRO A 241 -5.33 -9.81 -12.58
C PRO A 241 -6.55 -9.98 -11.67
N ALA A 242 -7.08 -11.19 -11.59
CA ALA A 242 -8.16 -11.49 -10.66
C ALA A 242 -7.72 -11.10 -9.25
N VAL A 243 -8.57 -10.37 -8.53
CA VAL A 243 -8.40 -10.22 -7.10
C VAL A 243 -8.58 -11.61 -6.51
N SER A 244 -7.48 -12.30 -6.20
CA SER A 244 -7.57 -13.35 -5.22
C SER A 244 -8.16 -12.68 -3.98
N ALA A 245 -9.23 -13.24 -3.42
CA ALA A 245 -9.63 -12.82 -2.09
C ALA A 245 -8.37 -12.96 -1.24
N ALA A 246 -7.86 -11.83 -0.72
CA ALA A 246 -6.66 -11.86 0.09
C ALA A 246 -6.86 -12.94 1.14
N THR A 247 -6.05 -13.98 1.11
CA THR A 247 -6.09 -15.03 2.12
C THR A 247 -5.63 -14.36 3.39
N VAL A 248 -6.60 -14.03 4.25
CA VAL A 248 -6.32 -13.50 5.58
C VAL A 248 -5.38 -14.47 6.26
N ARG A 249 -4.28 -13.94 6.78
CA ARG A 249 -3.25 -14.72 7.45
C ARG A 249 -3.81 -15.35 8.73
N ASP A 250 -3.56 -16.63 8.91
CA ASP A 250 -3.61 -17.23 10.23
C ASP A 250 -2.36 -16.81 11.02
N VAL A 251 -2.56 -16.34 12.25
CA VAL A 251 -1.49 -16.05 13.20
C VAL A 251 -1.56 -17.11 14.29
N THR A 252 -0.78 -18.17 14.11
CA THR A 252 -0.82 -19.39 14.92
C THR A 252 0.25 -19.45 15.99
N THR A 253 1.16 -18.48 16.04
CA THR A 253 2.26 -18.42 17.00
C THR A 253 2.62 -16.97 17.29
N TYR A 254 3.27 -16.76 18.43
CA TYR A 254 3.81 -15.46 18.83
C TYR A 254 4.67 -14.83 17.72
N HIS A 255 4.43 -13.54 17.49
CA HIS A 255 5.16 -12.71 16.53
C HIS A 255 5.14 -13.27 15.10
N TYR A 256 3.98 -13.81 14.74
CA TYR A 256 3.56 -14.24 13.41
C TYR A 256 4.23 -15.49 12.82
N ASN A 257 5.49 -15.78 13.15
CA ASN A 257 6.21 -16.92 12.60
C ASN A 257 7.34 -17.40 13.51
N VAL A 258 7.91 -18.56 13.20
CA VAL A 258 8.98 -19.18 14.01
C VAL A 258 10.31 -18.41 13.98
N ARG A 259 10.51 -17.47 13.05
CA ARG A 259 11.67 -16.56 13.07
C ARG A 259 11.49 -15.36 14.00
N ARG A 260 10.27 -15.20 14.53
CA ARG A 260 9.85 -14.16 15.49
C ARG A 260 10.00 -12.74 14.94
N ASP A 261 9.97 -12.55 13.63
CA ASP A 261 10.32 -11.27 12.97
C ASP A 261 9.33 -10.11 13.17
N GLY A 262 8.15 -10.38 13.73
CA GLY A 262 7.15 -9.35 14.01
C GLY A 262 6.40 -8.84 12.77
N LEU A 263 6.53 -9.50 11.61
CA LEU A 263 5.96 -9.03 10.36
C LEU A 263 4.70 -9.82 9.94
N ASN A 264 3.60 -9.10 9.77
CA ASN A 264 2.47 -9.49 8.93
C ASN A 264 2.51 -8.82 7.55
N ALA A 265 3.15 -9.48 6.58
CA ALA A 265 3.23 -9.02 5.18
C ALA A 265 1.97 -9.31 4.34
N GLN A 266 0.88 -9.79 4.96
CA GLN A 266 -0.39 -10.13 4.29
C GLN A 266 -1.53 -9.19 4.70
N GLU A 267 -1.24 -8.10 5.40
CA GLU A 267 -2.24 -7.11 5.79
C GLU A 267 -2.53 -6.16 4.61
N THR A 268 -3.77 -6.16 4.14
CA THR A 268 -4.20 -5.42 2.94
C THR A 268 -5.27 -4.37 3.21
N ILE A 269 -5.83 -4.37 4.42
CA ILE A 269 -6.93 -3.50 4.83
C ILE A 269 -6.37 -2.27 5.54
N LEU A 270 -5.47 -2.44 6.52
CA LEU A 270 -4.81 -1.31 7.18
C LEU A 270 -3.69 -0.76 6.29
N THR A 271 -3.74 0.55 6.03
CA THR A 271 -2.77 1.26 5.19
C THR A 271 -2.46 2.63 5.79
N PRO A 272 -1.32 3.26 5.45
CA PRO A 272 -1.04 4.62 5.90
C PRO A 272 -2.14 5.64 5.55
N ALA A 273 -2.89 5.39 4.47
CA ALA A 273 -3.99 6.26 4.04
C ALA A 273 -5.23 6.22 4.95
N ASN A 274 -5.45 5.12 5.68
CA ASN A 274 -6.65 4.92 6.49
C ASN A 274 -6.38 4.70 7.99
N VAL A 275 -5.13 4.51 8.41
CA VAL A 275 -4.74 4.50 9.82
C VAL A 275 -4.48 5.94 10.27
N ASN A 276 -5.53 6.62 10.69
CA ASN A 276 -5.47 7.94 11.31
C ASN A 276 -6.70 8.13 12.21
N VAL A 277 -6.67 9.13 13.10
CA VAL A 277 -7.72 9.35 14.13
C VAL A 277 -9.15 9.47 13.58
N SER A 278 -9.32 9.89 12.32
CA SER A 278 -10.64 10.10 11.71
C SER A 278 -11.27 8.82 11.15
N THR A 279 -10.45 7.86 10.71
CA THR A 279 -10.90 6.63 10.02
C THR A 279 -10.54 5.35 10.75
N PHE A 280 -9.66 5.41 11.75
CA PHE A 280 -9.23 4.28 12.57
C PHE A 280 -9.37 4.61 14.05
N GLY A 281 -9.74 3.61 14.85
CA GLY A 281 -9.89 3.75 16.30
C GLY A 281 -10.34 2.47 16.97
N LYS A 282 -10.65 2.56 18.27
CA LYS A 282 -11.15 1.43 19.05
C LYS A 282 -12.56 1.05 18.57
N LEU A 283 -12.75 -0.22 18.25
CA LEU A 283 -14.02 -0.79 17.81
C LEU A 283 -14.75 -1.53 18.93
N ASN A 284 -14.01 -2.30 19.72
CA ASN A 284 -14.58 -3.16 20.74
C ASN A 284 -13.59 -3.39 21.90
N PHE A 285 -14.10 -3.98 22.98
CA PHE A 285 -13.32 -4.50 24.08
C PHE A 285 -13.88 -5.87 24.47
N LEU A 286 -13.07 -6.91 24.38
CA LEU A 286 -13.45 -8.29 24.66
C LEU A 286 -13.11 -8.60 26.13
N PRO A 287 -14.09 -8.65 27.04
CA PRO A 287 -13.83 -8.91 28.46
C PRO A 287 -13.41 -10.37 28.65
N VAL A 288 -12.43 -10.60 29.53
CA VAL A 288 -12.02 -11.93 29.99
C VAL A 288 -11.88 -11.94 31.51
N ASP A 289 -11.69 -13.12 32.09
CA ASP A 289 -11.62 -13.32 33.54
C ASP A 289 -10.29 -12.90 34.18
N GLY A 290 -9.19 -12.90 33.44
CA GLY A 290 -7.85 -12.60 33.96
C GLY A 290 -7.03 -11.62 33.11
N LYS A 291 -5.79 -11.39 33.55
CA LYS A 291 -4.82 -10.61 32.76
C LYS A 291 -4.46 -11.36 31.48
N VAL A 292 -4.26 -10.63 30.40
CA VAL A 292 -3.83 -11.17 29.11
C VAL A 292 -2.37 -10.76 28.87
N ASP A 293 -1.44 -11.61 29.30
CA ASP A 293 0.00 -11.46 29.05
C ASP A 293 0.43 -12.12 27.73
N ALA A 294 -0.17 -13.27 27.43
CA ALA A 294 -0.04 -13.97 26.15
C ALA A 294 -0.52 -13.10 24.97
N GLU A 295 0.23 -13.11 23.85
CA GLU A 295 -0.24 -12.52 22.60
C GLU A 295 -1.47 -13.29 22.11
N PRO A 296 -2.61 -12.63 21.82
CA PRO A 296 -3.74 -13.29 21.19
C PRO A 296 -3.34 -13.94 19.85
N LEU A 297 -3.97 -15.07 19.52
CA LEU A 297 -3.77 -15.75 18.24
C LEU A 297 -5.01 -15.63 17.36
N PHE A 298 -4.87 -15.79 16.04
CA PHE A 298 -5.97 -15.57 15.10
C PHE A 298 -6.03 -16.63 14.02
N LEU A 299 -7.24 -17.12 13.72
CA LEU A 299 -7.51 -17.97 12.57
C LEU A 299 -8.62 -17.39 11.70
N ALA A 300 -8.38 -17.31 10.39
CA ALA A 300 -9.37 -16.87 9.43
C ALA A 300 -10.34 -18.02 9.09
N LYS A 301 -11.65 -17.73 9.07
CA LYS A 301 -12.70 -18.66 8.61
C LYS A 301 -12.62 -20.07 9.24
N LEU A 302 -12.31 -20.15 10.54
CA LEU A 302 -12.43 -21.39 11.30
C LEU A 302 -13.91 -21.78 11.41
N THR A 303 -14.25 -23.04 11.14
CA THR A 303 -15.64 -23.49 11.29
C THR A 303 -15.90 -23.86 12.75
N VAL A 304 -16.75 -23.10 13.43
CA VAL A 304 -17.17 -23.34 14.82
C VAL A 304 -18.69 -23.45 14.84
N GLY A 305 -19.24 -24.48 15.49
CA GLY A 305 -20.69 -24.71 15.51
C GLY A 305 -21.34 -24.86 14.12
N GLY A 306 -20.56 -25.23 13.10
CA GLY A 306 -21.03 -25.37 11.72
C GLY A 306 -21.02 -24.09 10.87
N ALA A 307 -20.57 -22.96 11.40
CA ALA A 307 -20.44 -21.69 10.67
C ALA A 307 -18.96 -21.22 10.62
N PRO A 308 -18.53 -20.53 9.54
CA PRO A 308 -17.19 -19.96 9.47
C PRO A 308 -17.09 -18.66 10.29
N HIS A 309 -16.06 -18.58 11.13
CA HIS A 309 -15.74 -17.43 11.97
C HIS A 309 -14.28 -17.02 11.77
N ASN A 310 -14.01 -15.71 11.71
CA ASN A 310 -12.68 -15.24 12.06
C ASN A 310 -12.57 -15.38 13.57
N THR A 311 -11.61 -16.15 14.07
CA THR A 311 -11.56 -16.56 15.48
C THR A 311 -10.31 -16.01 16.14
N LEU A 312 -10.49 -15.32 17.25
CA LEU A 312 -9.41 -14.83 18.10
C LEU A 312 -9.30 -15.73 19.34
N PHE A 313 -8.13 -16.27 19.61
CA PHE A 313 -7.84 -17.07 20.80
C PHE A 313 -7.10 -16.21 21.83
N VAL A 314 -7.57 -16.24 23.08
CA VAL A 314 -7.03 -15.44 24.17
C VAL A 314 -6.80 -16.32 25.39
N ALA A 315 -5.57 -16.36 25.91
CA ALA A 315 -5.25 -17.03 27.15
C ALA A 315 -5.10 -16.01 28.30
N THR A 316 -5.42 -16.43 29.53
CA THR A 316 -5.42 -15.55 30.70
C THR A 316 -4.61 -16.11 31.86
N GLU A 317 -4.16 -15.23 32.74
CA GLU A 317 -3.52 -15.59 34.01
C GLU A 317 -4.46 -16.31 35.00
N HIS A 318 -5.77 -16.38 34.72
CA HIS A 318 -6.71 -17.27 35.44
C HIS A 318 -6.65 -18.73 34.95
N GLY A 319 -5.82 -19.02 33.95
CA GLY A 319 -5.75 -20.32 33.29
C GLY A 319 -7.00 -20.61 32.44
N SER A 320 -7.60 -19.57 31.87
CA SER A 320 -8.68 -19.69 30.88
C SER A 320 -8.17 -19.45 29.46
N VAL A 321 -8.74 -20.19 28.51
CA VAL A 321 -8.61 -19.96 27.08
C VAL A 321 -10.00 -19.63 26.52
N TYR A 322 -10.08 -18.54 25.78
CA TYR A 322 -11.28 -18.09 25.07
C TYR A 322 -11.08 -18.24 23.57
N ALA A 323 -12.13 -18.62 22.86
CA ALA A 323 -12.28 -18.34 21.43
C ALA A 323 -13.38 -17.30 21.25
N PHE A 324 -13.05 -16.17 20.66
CA PHE A 324 -13.99 -15.12 20.27
C PHE A 324 -14.21 -15.15 18.76
N ASP A 325 -15.44 -14.91 18.33
CA ASP A 325 -15.69 -14.42 16.99
C ASP A 325 -15.08 -13.01 16.90
N ALA A 326 -14.03 -12.87 16.10
CA ALA A 326 -13.24 -11.67 15.99
C ALA A 326 -14.00 -10.50 15.32
N ASP A 327 -15.11 -10.78 14.63
CA ASP A 327 -15.92 -9.79 13.91
C ASP A 327 -17.03 -9.21 14.77
N THR A 328 -17.66 -10.03 15.60
CA THR A 328 -18.79 -9.66 16.45
C THR A 328 -18.38 -9.46 17.92
N GLY A 329 -17.27 -10.05 18.34
CA GLY A 329 -16.83 -10.11 19.74
C GLY A 329 -17.58 -11.14 20.59
N ALA A 330 -18.41 -12.00 20.00
CA ALA A 330 -19.11 -13.06 20.72
C ALA A 330 -18.12 -14.13 21.20
N VAL A 331 -18.29 -14.61 22.44
CA VAL A 331 -17.57 -15.81 22.91
C VAL A 331 -18.15 -17.02 22.17
N LEU A 332 -17.31 -17.71 21.41
CA LEU A 332 -17.65 -18.97 20.75
C LEU A 332 -17.56 -20.13 21.75
N TRP A 333 -16.48 -20.15 22.53
CA TRP A 333 -16.30 -21.04 23.67
C TRP A 333 -15.29 -20.45 24.67
N GLN A 334 -15.36 -20.92 25.91
CA GLN A 334 -14.39 -20.63 26.97
C GLN A 334 -14.06 -21.93 27.71
N LYS A 335 -12.79 -22.14 28.02
CA LYS A 335 -12.28 -23.29 28.77
C LYS A 335 -11.31 -22.84 29.85
N SER A 336 -11.61 -23.14 31.11
CA SER A 336 -10.56 -23.16 32.16
C SER A 336 -9.83 -24.50 32.11
N VAL A 337 -8.49 -24.44 32.05
CA VAL A 337 -7.61 -25.61 32.01
C VAL A 337 -7.08 -26.00 33.40
N ILE A 338 -7.30 -25.14 34.40
CA ILE A 338 -6.99 -25.47 35.80
C ILE A 338 -8.09 -26.38 36.36
N PRO A 339 -7.75 -27.56 36.92
CA PRO A 339 -8.72 -28.44 37.54
C PRO A 339 -9.42 -27.77 38.74
N ALA A 340 -10.70 -28.08 38.95
CA ALA A 340 -11.48 -27.51 40.06
C ALA A 340 -10.95 -27.86 41.48
N SER A 341 -10.07 -28.85 41.59
CA SER A 341 -9.38 -29.23 42.83
C SER A 341 -8.15 -28.38 43.14
N GLU A 342 -7.72 -27.55 42.19
CA GLU A 342 -6.53 -26.72 42.26
C GLU A 342 -6.91 -25.24 42.08
N MET A 343 -5.93 -24.37 42.25
CA MET A 343 -6.03 -22.94 41.97
C MET A 343 -4.86 -22.51 41.09
N THR A 344 -4.97 -21.33 40.48
CA THR A 344 -3.83 -20.65 39.85
C THR A 344 -2.67 -20.55 40.84
N SER A 345 -1.44 -20.64 40.33
CA SER A 345 -0.27 -20.43 41.19
C SER A 345 -0.29 -19.01 41.75
N ASP A 346 0.25 -18.84 42.95
CA ASP A 346 0.50 -17.48 43.46
C ASP A 346 1.70 -16.84 42.77
N ASP A 347 1.92 -15.55 43.03
CA ASP A 347 3.05 -14.80 42.47
C ASP A 347 4.37 -15.02 43.22
N HIS A 348 4.42 -15.93 44.20
CA HIS A 348 5.60 -16.17 45.05
C HIS A 348 6.16 -14.90 45.72
N GLY A 349 5.32 -13.88 45.94
CA GLY A 349 5.74 -12.57 46.46
C GLY A 349 6.54 -11.72 45.46
N CYS A 350 6.49 -12.06 44.17
CA CYS A 350 7.21 -11.44 43.07
C CYS A 350 6.27 -10.61 42.19
N ASN A 351 6.66 -9.37 41.84
CA ASN A 351 5.83 -8.48 41.01
C ASN A 351 6.10 -8.59 39.48
N GLN A 352 6.78 -9.64 39.04
CA GLN A 352 7.08 -9.87 37.62
C GLN A 352 5.90 -10.49 36.87
N ILE A 353 5.21 -11.47 37.47
CA ILE A 353 3.91 -12.01 37.04
C ILE A 353 3.07 -12.02 38.31
N THR A 354 1.99 -11.23 38.33
CA THR A 354 1.26 -10.92 39.58
C THR A 354 -0.19 -10.59 39.25
N ALA A 355 -1.19 -10.88 40.09
CA ALA A 355 -1.07 -11.49 41.42
C ALA A 355 -1.10 -13.01 41.44
N GLU A 356 -1.35 -13.62 40.28
CA GLU A 356 -1.45 -15.06 40.09
C GLU A 356 -0.84 -15.44 38.75
N ILE A 357 -0.62 -16.74 38.57
CA ILE A 357 0.00 -17.31 37.38
C ILE A 357 -0.86 -18.49 36.92
N GLY A 358 -1.36 -18.39 35.69
CA GLY A 358 -2.22 -19.40 35.07
C GLY A 358 -1.64 -19.82 33.73
N ILE A 359 -1.91 -19.05 32.67
CA ILE A 359 -1.23 -19.17 31.38
C ILE A 359 -0.58 -17.82 31.07
N THR A 360 0.75 -17.77 31.15
CA THR A 360 1.53 -16.56 30.85
C THR A 360 2.05 -16.55 29.41
N SER A 361 2.54 -17.70 28.94
CA SER A 361 3.09 -17.82 27.59
C SER A 361 2.04 -17.69 26.51
N THR A 362 2.50 -17.21 25.35
CA THR A 362 1.68 -17.28 24.13
C THR A 362 1.54 -18.73 23.69
N PRO A 363 0.31 -19.25 23.52
CA PRO A 363 0.07 -20.58 22.97
C PRO A 363 0.62 -20.75 21.55
N VAL A 364 0.51 -21.97 21.00
CA VAL A 364 0.74 -22.24 19.59
C VAL A 364 -0.40 -23.08 19.01
N ILE A 365 -0.77 -22.83 17.76
CA ILE A 365 -1.86 -23.51 17.07
C ILE A 365 -1.30 -24.33 15.90
N ASP A 366 -1.74 -25.58 15.78
CA ASP A 366 -1.73 -26.31 14.52
C ASP A 366 -3.16 -26.44 14.00
N ARG A 367 -3.47 -25.70 12.94
CA ARG A 367 -4.78 -25.75 12.27
C ARG A 367 -5.05 -27.10 11.60
N SER A 368 -4.00 -27.84 11.27
CA SER A 368 -4.09 -29.13 10.58
C SER A 368 -4.15 -30.34 11.51
N TYR A 369 -3.98 -30.13 12.81
CA TYR A 369 -3.94 -31.21 13.78
C TYR A 369 -5.30 -31.90 13.94
N GLY A 370 -5.31 -33.22 13.78
CA GLY A 370 -6.54 -34.00 13.91
C GLY A 370 -7.63 -33.56 12.93
N ALA A 371 -8.90 -33.66 13.33
CA ALA A 371 -10.03 -33.31 12.47
C ALA A 371 -10.34 -31.80 12.46
N HIS A 372 -10.02 -31.09 13.54
CA HIS A 372 -10.49 -29.73 13.79
C HIS A 372 -9.37 -28.71 14.00
N GLY A 373 -8.12 -29.13 14.20
CA GLY A 373 -6.99 -28.31 14.67
C GLY A 373 -6.84 -28.35 16.19
N ALA A 374 -5.66 -27.95 16.68
CA ALA A 374 -5.32 -27.91 18.11
C ALA A 374 -4.63 -26.60 18.51
N LEU A 375 -4.92 -26.14 19.73
CA LEU A 375 -4.18 -25.10 20.44
C LEU A 375 -3.43 -25.76 21.59
N PHE A 376 -2.12 -25.54 21.65
CA PHE A 376 -1.24 -26.04 22.70
C PHE A 376 -0.84 -24.90 23.63
N THR A 377 -0.94 -25.14 24.94
CA THR A 377 -0.64 -24.14 25.98
C THR A 377 -0.12 -24.81 27.24
N VAL A 378 0.67 -24.09 28.04
CA VAL A 378 1.15 -24.55 29.35
C VAL A 378 0.44 -23.78 30.45
N SER A 379 -0.11 -24.51 31.42
CA SER A 379 -0.68 -23.92 32.62
C SER A 379 0.21 -24.14 33.84
N MET A 380 0.16 -23.21 34.78
CA MET A 380 0.72 -23.34 36.12
C MET A 380 -0.40 -23.29 37.15
N SER A 381 -0.37 -24.20 38.13
CA SER A 381 -1.35 -24.27 39.21
C SER A 381 -0.74 -24.76 40.50
N LYS A 382 -1.50 -24.65 41.58
CA LYS A 382 -1.13 -25.22 42.88
C LYS A 382 -2.32 -25.88 43.59
N GLU A 383 -1.99 -26.86 44.40
CA GLU A 383 -2.88 -27.44 45.40
C GLU A 383 -2.92 -26.58 46.67
N VAL A 384 -3.96 -26.80 47.50
CA VAL A 384 -4.10 -26.13 48.81
C VAL A 384 -2.91 -26.43 49.75
N ASN A 385 -2.26 -27.58 49.59
CA ASN A 385 -1.09 -27.97 50.38
C ASN A 385 0.23 -27.32 49.92
N GLY A 386 0.20 -26.55 48.81
CA GLY A 386 1.37 -25.88 48.26
C GLY A 386 2.19 -26.70 47.25
N THR A 387 1.69 -27.85 46.78
CA THR A 387 2.26 -28.56 45.62
C THR A 387 1.97 -27.76 44.34
N TYR A 388 2.99 -27.52 43.52
CA TYR A 388 2.88 -26.79 42.25
C TYR A 388 2.92 -27.74 41.07
N HIS A 389 2.18 -27.40 40.02
CA HIS A 389 2.05 -28.16 38.79
C HIS A 389 2.31 -27.28 37.57
N HIS A 390 2.92 -27.88 36.56
CA HIS A 390 2.99 -27.36 35.21
C HIS A 390 2.40 -28.41 34.28
N ARG A 391 1.47 -28.02 33.40
CA ARG A 391 0.80 -28.96 32.51
C ARG A 391 0.73 -28.47 31.08
N LEU A 392 1.11 -29.32 30.13
CA LEU A 392 0.96 -29.09 28.71
C LEU A 392 -0.41 -29.59 28.24
N HIS A 393 -1.21 -28.69 27.68
CA HIS A 393 -2.57 -28.97 27.20
C HIS A 393 -2.63 -28.99 25.67
N ALA A 394 -3.58 -29.73 25.11
CA ALA A 394 -3.96 -29.66 23.70
C ALA A 394 -5.47 -29.53 23.59
N LEU A 395 -5.94 -28.35 23.19
CA LEU A 395 -7.35 -28.02 23.09
C LEU A 395 -7.81 -28.05 21.64
N ASP A 396 -8.94 -28.70 21.38
CA ASP A 396 -9.64 -28.63 20.09
C ASP A 396 -10.06 -27.18 19.83
N ILE A 397 -9.58 -26.58 18.74
CA ILE A 397 -9.78 -25.14 18.48
C ILE A 397 -11.24 -24.76 18.19
N THR A 398 -12.12 -25.73 17.93
CA THR A 398 -13.53 -25.50 17.65
C THR A 398 -14.42 -25.65 18.88
N THR A 399 -13.96 -26.33 19.93
CA THR A 399 -14.78 -26.63 21.12
C THR A 399 -14.13 -26.24 22.45
N GLY A 400 -12.81 -26.05 22.47
CA GLY A 400 -12.03 -25.88 23.70
C GLY A 400 -11.89 -27.16 24.53
N ALA A 401 -12.35 -28.32 24.03
CA ALA A 401 -12.21 -29.58 24.73
C ALA A 401 -10.76 -30.10 24.66
N GLU A 402 -10.28 -30.76 25.71
CA GLU A 402 -9.00 -31.47 25.67
C GLU A 402 -9.06 -32.57 24.60
N ILE A 403 -8.04 -32.62 23.74
CA ILE A 403 -7.87 -33.69 22.76
C ILE A 403 -7.41 -34.96 23.50
N ALA A 404 -7.73 -36.14 22.95
CA ALA A 404 -7.45 -37.45 23.53
C ALA A 404 -5.93 -37.73 23.65
N ALA A 405 -5.33 -37.17 24.69
CA ALA A 405 -4.02 -37.45 25.29
C ALA A 405 -3.95 -36.88 26.72
N GLY A 406 -4.97 -36.11 27.15
CA GLY A 406 -5.02 -35.43 28.45
C GLY A 406 -3.98 -34.33 28.56
N PRO A 407 -4.03 -33.47 29.58
CA PRO A 407 -2.87 -32.64 29.89
C PRO A 407 -1.70 -33.52 30.35
N THR A 408 -0.49 -33.24 29.86
CA THR A 408 0.74 -33.91 30.33
C THR A 408 1.37 -33.11 31.46
N GLU A 409 1.60 -33.76 32.61
CA GLU A 409 2.39 -33.20 33.70
C GLU A 409 3.84 -32.99 33.25
N ILE A 410 4.35 -31.77 33.44
CA ILE A 410 5.70 -31.39 33.07
C ILE A 410 6.64 -31.75 34.23
N THR A 411 7.46 -32.76 33.99
CA THR A 411 8.55 -33.17 34.88
C THR A 411 9.82 -33.31 34.05
N ALA A 412 10.99 -33.12 34.65
CA ALA A 412 12.25 -33.31 33.94
C ALA A 412 13.39 -33.63 34.90
N THR A 413 14.36 -34.37 34.38
CA THR A 413 15.65 -34.61 35.03
C THR A 413 16.76 -34.46 33.99
N TYR A 414 17.93 -34.02 34.42
CA TYR A 414 19.09 -33.88 33.54
C TYR A 414 20.40 -34.19 34.29
N PRO A 415 21.39 -34.86 33.68
CA PRO A 415 22.68 -35.11 34.33
C PRO A 415 23.39 -33.81 34.72
N GLY A 416 23.80 -33.68 35.99
CA GLY A 416 24.52 -32.51 36.47
C GLY A 416 24.56 -32.39 37.99
N SER A 417 25.30 -31.40 38.48
CA SER A 417 25.49 -31.10 39.90
C SER A 417 24.85 -29.79 40.39
N GLY A 418 24.01 -29.17 39.56
CA GLY A 418 23.29 -27.94 39.90
C GLY A 418 22.31 -28.11 41.07
N PRO A 419 21.58 -27.04 41.43
CA PRO A 419 20.56 -27.06 42.48
C PRO A 419 19.53 -28.18 42.33
N TYR A 420 19.01 -28.69 43.45
CA TYR A 420 18.08 -29.84 43.47
C TYR A 420 18.62 -31.10 42.80
N SER A 421 19.95 -31.25 42.76
CA SER A 421 20.58 -32.48 42.30
C SER A 421 20.72 -33.54 43.40
N SER A 422 20.61 -34.79 43.00
CA SER A 422 20.93 -35.96 43.83
C SER A 422 21.54 -37.04 42.95
N GLY A 423 22.65 -37.65 43.39
CA GLY A 423 23.32 -38.70 42.63
C GLY A 423 23.81 -38.28 41.23
N GLY A 424 24.12 -36.99 41.02
CA GLY A 424 24.56 -36.47 39.72
C GLY A 424 23.42 -36.20 38.72
N VAL A 425 22.19 -36.06 39.21
CA VAL A 425 21.00 -35.75 38.40
C VAL A 425 20.29 -34.54 38.99
N VAL A 426 20.17 -33.46 38.22
CA VAL A 426 19.36 -32.26 38.51
C VAL A 426 17.89 -32.56 38.22
N THR A 427 16.99 -32.17 39.10
CA THR A 427 15.53 -32.37 38.94
C THR A 427 14.81 -31.03 38.79
N PHE A 428 13.89 -30.94 37.82
CA PHE A 428 13.03 -29.78 37.65
C PHE A 428 12.07 -29.65 38.84
N ASN A 429 12.13 -28.51 39.53
CA ASN A 429 11.23 -28.20 40.64
C ASN A 429 10.16 -27.20 40.17
N PRO A 430 8.89 -27.61 40.02
CA PRO A 430 7.84 -26.77 39.45
C PRO A 430 7.60 -25.46 40.20
N SER A 431 7.92 -25.37 41.49
CA SER A 431 7.70 -24.16 42.30
C SER A 431 8.72 -23.03 42.03
N LEU A 432 9.75 -23.27 41.21
CA LEU A 432 10.79 -22.29 40.91
C LEU A 432 10.64 -21.64 39.54
N TYR A 433 9.69 -22.12 38.73
CA TYR A 433 9.60 -21.76 37.33
C TYR A 433 8.19 -21.33 36.94
N ALA A 434 8.13 -20.39 36.00
CA ALA A 434 6.97 -20.10 35.19
C ALA A 434 7.30 -20.34 33.71
N GLU A 435 6.27 -20.58 32.88
CA GLU A 435 6.43 -20.69 31.44
C GLU A 435 5.97 -19.37 30.80
N ARG A 436 6.94 -18.48 30.56
CA ARG A 436 6.71 -17.12 30.02
C ARG A 436 7.05 -17.02 28.54
N ALA A 437 8.12 -17.71 28.11
CA ALA A 437 8.50 -17.70 26.71
C ALA A 437 7.38 -18.30 25.87
N ALA A 438 7.10 -17.77 24.68
CA ALA A 438 6.06 -18.33 23.84
C ALA A 438 6.43 -19.74 23.35
N LEU A 439 5.42 -20.62 23.22
CA LEU A 439 5.61 -21.96 22.70
C LEU A 439 6.11 -21.91 21.25
N LEU A 440 6.94 -22.89 20.89
CA LEU A 440 7.29 -23.19 19.51
C LEU A 440 6.68 -24.53 19.13
N LEU A 441 6.00 -24.57 17.97
CA LEU A 441 5.69 -25.81 17.27
C LEU A 441 6.50 -25.84 15.98
N GLN A 442 7.31 -26.88 15.80
CA GLN A 442 8.05 -27.09 14.57
C GLN A 442 8.20 -28.58 14.27
N ASN A 443 7.80 -28.99 13.06
CA ASN A 443 7.96 -30.36 12.58
C ASN A 443 7.40 -31.43 13.55
N GLY A 444 6.24 -31.17 14.18
CA GLY A 444 5.61 -32.06 15.15
C GLY A 444 6.25 -32.07 16.54
N SER A 445 7.19 -31.16 16.82
CA SER A 445 7.83 -30.96 18.11
C SER A 445 7.35 -29.66 18.74
N LEU A 446 6.73 -29.76 19.92
CA LEU A 446 6.44 -28.64 20.81
C LEU A 446 7.69 -28.37 21.66
N VAL A 447 8.16 -27.13 21.73
CA VAL A 447 9.33 -26.74 22.52
C VAL A 447 8.93 -25.68 23.53
N LEU A 448 9.26 -25.96 24.80
CA LEU A 448 8.96 -25.14 25.98
C LEU A 448 10.26 -24.63 26.59
N ALA A 449 10.26 -23.40 27.10
CA ALA A 449 11.41 -22.82 27.79
C ALA A 449 10.95 -22.07 29.05
N PHE A 450 11.68 -22.25 30.16
CA PHE A 450 11.21 -21.85 31.48
C PHE A 450 11.97 -20.66 32.06
N THR A 451 11.22 -19.70 32.59
CA THR A 451 11.73 -18.57 33.39
C THR A 451 11.75 -18.92 34.87
N SER A 452 12.59 -18.26 35.66
CA SER A 452 12.56 -18.33 37.12
C SER A 452 11.51 -17.37 37.71
N HIS A 453 11.11 -17.57 38.96
CA HIS A 453 10.41 -16.50 39.71
C HIS A 453 11.41 -15.48 40.25
N CYS A 454 11.45 -14.26 39.69
CA CYS A 454 12.21 -13.13 40.22
C CYS A 454 13.72 -13.37 40.41
N ASP A 455 14.33 -14.31 39.70
CA ASP A 455 15.70 -14.79 39.96
C ASP A 455 15.92 -15.22 41.43
N ALA A 456 14.83 -15.60 42.10
CA ALA A 456 14.82 -16.04 43.49
C ALA A 456 15.09 -17.54 43.59
N GLY A 457 15.75 -17.94 44.68
CA GLY A 457 16.10 -19.33 44.91
C GLY A 457 17.27 -19.81 44.04
N GLN A 458 17.44 -21.13 43.98
CA GLN A 458 18.49 -21.79 43.22
C GLN A 458 17.88 -22.56 42.06
N TYR A 459 17.95 -22.04 40.84
CA TYR A 459 17.37 -22.65 39.65
C TYR A 459 18.46 -22.88 38.58
N THR A 460 18.12 -23.57 37.50
CA THR A 460 18.91 -23.76 36.27
C THR A 460 18.06 -23.48 35.01
N GLY A 461 18.65 -23.44 33.80
CA GLY A 461 17.94 -23.13 32.56
C GLY A 461 17.36 -24.35 31.84
N TRP A 462 16.03 -24.51 31.79
CA TRP A 462 15.37 -25.68 31.18
C TRP A 462 14.75 -25.37 29.82
N VAL A 463 15.04 -26.25 28.86
CA VAL A 463 14.35 -26.34 27.56
C VAL A 463 13.86 -27.77 27.39
N MET A 464 12.58 -27.95 27.06
CA MET A 464 11.95 -29.26 26.97
C MET A 464 11.19 -29.40 25.65
N ALA A 465 11.32 -30.56 25.00
CA ALA A 465 10.60 -30.88 23.78
C ALA A 465 9.56 -31.98 24.05
N TYR A 466 8.40 -31.85 23.41
CA TYR A 466 7.29 -32.78 23.48
C TYR A 466 6.80 -33.12 22.07
N SER A 467 6.30 -34.33 21.89
CA SER A 467 5.63 -34.74 20.65
C SER A 467 4.25 -34.10 20.56
N GLU A 468 3.96 -33.42 19.46
CA GLU A 468 2.65 -32.83 19.20
C GLU A 468 1.51 -33.88 19.20
N SER A 469 1.77 -35.07 18.66
CA SER A 469 0.76 -36.13 18.50
C SER A 469 0.47 -36.92 19.77
N THR A 470 1.39 -36.96 20.73
CA THR A 470 1.25 -37.79 21.95
C THR A 470 1.33 -37.00 23.24
N LEU A 471 1.74 -35.72 23.16
CA LEU A 471 2.10 -34.86 24.29
C LEU A 471 3.14 -35.48 25.23
N GLN A 472 3.88 -36.49 24.80
CA GLN A 472 4.95 -37.09 25.60
C GLN A 472 6.26 -36.33 25.42
N GLN A 473 7.02 -36.20 26.50
CA GLN A 473 8.34 -35.56 26.48
C GLN A 473 9.30 -36.37 25.61
N THR A 474 9.88 -35.73 24.60
CA THR A 474 10.82 -36.34 23.66
C THR A 474 12.27 -36.04 24.02
N SER A 475 12.54 -34.87 24.59
CA SER A 475 13.89 -34.49 25.02
C SER A 475 13.87 -33.39 26.09
N VAL A 476 14.95 -33.37 26.87
CA VAL A 476 15.22 -32.36 27.89
C VAL A 476 16.63 -31.84 27.70
N LEU A 477 16.80 -30.53 27.80
CA LEU A 477 18.10 -29.87 27.87
C LEU A 477 18.11 -28.93 29.07
N ASN A 478 19.19 -29.00 29.84
CA ASN A 478 19.51 -28.02 30.85
C ASN A 478 20.75 -27.23 30.39
N LEU A 479 20.66 -25.90 30.35
CA LEU A 479 21.70 -25.00 29.84
C LEU A 479 22.77 -24.68 30.89
N THR A 480 22.48 -24.91 32.17
CA THR A 480 23.37 -24.67 33.30
C THR A 480 23.35 -25.86 34.28
N PRO A 481 23.57 -27.10 33.78
CA PRO A 481 23.36 -28.31 34.57
C PRO A 481 24.33 -28.48 35.74
N ASN A 482 25.50 -27.82 35.70
CA ASN A 482 26.53 -27.90 36.74
C ASN A 482 26.74 -26.57 37.48
N GLY A 483 26.09 -25.51 37.02
CA GLY A 483 26.08 -24.19 37.62
C GLY A 483 24.73 -23.81 38.25
N VAL A 484 24.41 -22.52 38.18
CA VAL A 484 23.16 -21.92 38.66
C VAL A 484 22.63 -20.87 37.69
N ARG A 485 21.33 -20.60 37.79
CA ARG A 485 20.53 -19.65 36.99
C ARG A 485 20.50 -19.97 35.50
N GLY A 486 20.47 -18.99 34.60
CA GLY A 486 20.42 -19.21 33.14
C GLY A 486 19.02 -19.57 32.61
N ALA A 487 17.96 -19.15 33.31
CA ALA A 487 16.59 -19.35 32.86
C ALA A 487 16.28 -18.55 31.59
N ILE A 488 15.24 -18.96 30.86
CA ILE A 488 14.91 -18.41 29.53
C ILE A 488 13.57 -17.70 29.63
N TRP A 489 13.57 -16.39 29.45
CA TRP A 489 12.38 -15.57 29.68
C TRP A 489 12.11 -14.54 28.59
N MET A 490 13.16 -14.00 27.97
CA MET A 490 13.17 -13.33 26.66
C MET A 490 12.07 -12.29 26.45
N ALA A 491 11.64 -11.61 27.52
CA ALA A 491 10.46 -10.74 27.54
C ALA A 491 9.20 -11.34 26.87
N GLY A 492 8.94 -12.64 27.06
CA GLY A 492 7.80 -13.32 26.44
C GLY A 492 8.00 -13.72 24.98
N ASN A 493 9.18 -13.46 24.39
CA ASN A 493 9.55 -14.03 23.09
C ASN A 493 9.43 -15.56 23.13
N GLY A 494 9.16 -16.16 21.98
CA GLY A 494 9.21 -17.61 21.86
C GLY A 494 10.56 -18.10 21.38
N VAL A 495 10.88 -19.36 21.67
CA VAL A 495 12.01 -20.06 21.03
C VAL A 495 11.91 -19.86 19.53
N ALA A 496 12.93 -19.25 18.92
CA ALA A 496 12.97 -19.04 17.48
C ALA A 496 13.54 -20.26 16.78
N ALA A 497 13.24 -20.43 15.49
CA ALA A 497 13.75 -21.53 14.70
C ALA A 497 14.02 -21.18 13.24
N ASP A 498 14.99 -21.89 12.68
CA ASP A 498 15.32 -21.83 11.26
C ASP A 498 14.64 -22.94 10.44
N THR A 499 14.84 -22.90 9.13
CA THR A 499 14.28 -23.89 8.19
C THR A 499 14.91 -25.27 8.32
N ASP A 500 16.10 -25.38 8.91
CA ASP A 500 16.83 -26.62 9.10
C ASP A 500 16.44 -27.33 10.42
N GLY A 501 15.63 -26.66 11.26
CA GLY A 501 15.18 -27.17 12.55
C GLY A 501 16.14 -26.85 13.70
N SER A 502 17.12 -25.96 13.50
CA SER A 502 17.87 -25.40 14.62
C SER A 502 17.00 -24.42 15.39
N LEU A 503 17.11 -24.48 16.71
CA LEU A 503 16.38 -23.61 17.62
C LEU A 503 17.32 -22.55 18.18
N TYR A 504 16.77 -21.42 18.58
CA TYR A 504 17.52 -20.29 19.12
C TYR A 504 16.85 -19.78 20.38
N VAL A 505 17.67 -19.43 21.37
CA VAL A 505 17.24 -18.80 22.63
C VAL A 505 18.31 -17.84 23.11
N LEU A 506 17.89 -16.82 23.86
CA LEU A 506 18.76 -15.99 24.69
C LEU A 506 18.56 -16.38 26.16
N SER A 507 19.63 -16.84 26.83
CA SER A 507 19.58 -17.20 28.24
C SER A 507 19.78 -15.98 29.14
N GLY A 508 19.10 -15.96 30.29
CA GLY A 508 19.28 -14.95 31.33
C GLY A 508 20.59 -15.10 32.08
N ASN A 509 20.81 -14.23 33.06
CA ASN A 509 21.98 -14.25 33.95
C ASN A 509 22.26 -15.68 34.49
N GLY A 510 23.50 -16.15 34.43
CA GLY A 510 23.82 -17.48 34.96
C GLY A 510 25.25 -17.93 34.79
N THR A 511 25.57 -19.10 35.35
CA THR A 511 26.93 -19.66 35.27
C THR A 511 27.32 -19.89 33.81
N PHE A 512 28.50 -19.41 33.45
CA PHE A 512 29.18 -19.71 32.20
C PHE A 512 30.60 -20.18 32.49
N ASP A 513 31.02 -21.32 31.95
CA ASP A 513 32.41 -21.78 32.09
C ASP A 513 33.33 -21.06 31.11
N THR A 514 34.19 -20.19 31.61
CA THR A 514 35.21 -19.52 30.79
C THR A 514 36.35 -20.44 30.35
N THR A 515 36.46 -21.64 30.93
CA THR A 515 37.38 -22.68 30.49
C THR A 515 36.70 -23.54 29.41
N LEU A 516 37.30 -23.58 28.21
CA LEU A 516 36.70 -24.25 27.06
C LEU A 516 37.45 -25.54 26.69
N VAL A 517 36.72 -26.59 26.32
CA VAL A 517 37.22 -27.82 25.71
C VAL A 517 36.63 -27.92 24.30
N ASN A 518 37.48 -27.98 23.27
CA ASN A 518 37.06 -27.95 21.86
C ASN A 518 36.13 -26.77 21.51
N GLY A 519 36.33 -25.63 22.18
CA GLY A 519 35.51 -24.43 22.00
C GLY A 519 34.10 -24.55 22.56
N LEU A 520 33.86 -25.39 23.57
CA LEU A 520 32.64 -25.47 24.36
C LEU A 520 32.97 -25.37 25.86
N PRO A 521 32.12 -24.79 26.71
CA PRO A 521 32.25 -24.75 28.17
C PRO A 521 32.59 -26.13 28.77
N GLN A 522 33.64 -26.19 29.60
CA GLN A 522 34.15 -27.46 30.15
C GLN A 522 33.12 -28.21 31.00
N SER A 523 32.29 -27.49 31.75
CA SER A 523 31.22 -28.06 32.59
C SER A 523 29.86 -28.03 31.88
N GLY A 524 29.80 -27.51 30.65
CA GLY A 524 28.58 -27.42 29.87
C GLY A 524 27.58 -26.38 30.38
N ASP A 525 28.04 -25.33 31.08
CA ASP A 525 27.19 -24.22 31.53
C ASP A 525 27.24 -23.03 30.55
N TYR A 526 26.08 -22.61 30.04
CA TYR A 526 25.86 -21.62 28.96
C TYR A 526 24.93 -20.45 29.39
N GLY A 527 25.10 -19.95 30.61
CA GLY A 527 24.30 -18.84 31.13
C GLY A 527 24.70 -17.49 30.55
N ASN A 528 23.69 -16.65 30.25
CA ASN A 528 23.79 -15.27 29.77
C ASN A 528 24.24 -15.09 28.31
N GLY A 529 23.89 -16.05 27.44
CA GLY A 529 24.35 -16.12 26.05
C GLY A 529 23.24 -16.26 25.01
N MET A 530 23.65 -16.17 23.76
CA MET A 530 22.82 -16.47 22.58
C MET A 530 23.16 -17.88 22.11
N LEU A 531 22.19 -18.79 22.11
CA LEU A 531 22.44 -20.22 21.91
C LEU A 531 21.73 -20.74 20.66
N LYS A 532 22.45 -21.55 19.88
CA LYS A 532 21.88 -22.42 18.83
C LYS A 532 21.72 -23.82 19.41
N LEU A 533 20.52 -24.34 19.40
CA LEU A 533 20.21 -25.69 19.86
C LEU A 533 19.89 -26.56 18.64
N SER A 534 20.48 -27.76 18.61
CA SER A 534 20.03 -28.81 17.71
C SER A 534 18.74 -29.42 18.24
N ASN A 535 17.81 -29.76 17.35
CA ASN A 535 16.71 -30.69 17.62
C ASN A 535 16.78 -31.92 16.68
N ALA A 536 17.99 -32.28 16.25
CA ALA A 536 18.19 -33.38 15.31
C ALA A 536 17.72 -34.70 15.90
N ALA A 537 16.90 -35.44 15.14
CA ALA A 537 16.27 -36.68 15.58
C ALA A 537 15.47 -36.55 16.90
N GLY A 538 14.92 -35.36 17.17
CA GLY A 538 14.13 -35.08 18.37
C GLY A 538 14.95 -34.95 19.66
N LYS A 539 16.28 -34.78 19.56
CA LYS A 539 17.18 -34.63 20.70
C LYS A 539 17.71 -33.20 20.79
N LEU A 540 17.44 -32.56 21.91
CA LEU A 540 17.96 -31.24 22.25
C LEU A 540 19.44 -31.31 22.67
N ALA A 541 20.26 -30.43 22.12
CA ALA A 541 21.64 -30.21 22.54
C ALA A 541 22.12 -28.81 22.11
N VAL A 542 23.03 -28.20 22.86
CA VAL A 542 23.70 -26.97 22.40
C VAL A 542 24.63 -27.31 21.23
N ALA A 543 24.37 -26.70 20.08
CA ALA A 543 25.14 -26.90 18.85
C ALA A 543 26.19 -25.80 18.65
N ASP A 544 25.84 -24.56 19.00
CA ASP A 544 26.76 -23.42 18.98
C ASP A 544 26.24 -22.33 19.94
N TYR A 545 27.07 -21.32 20.22
CA TYR A 545 26.69 -20.24 21.12
C TYR A 545 27.49 -18.95 20.85
N PHE A 546 27.04 -17.84 21.41
CA PHE A 546 27.80 -16.61 21.62
C PHE A 546 27.64 -16.15 23.07
N GLU A 547 28.75 -15.73 23.67
CA GLU A 547 28.81 -15.19 25.03
C GLU A 547 29.69 -13.95 25.03
N ALA A 548 29.21 -12.88 25.67
CA ALA A 548 29.99 -11.66 25.79
C ALA A 548 31.29 -11.91 26.58
N TYR A 549 32.36 -11.24 26.20
CA TYR A 549 33.68 -11.38 26.82
C TYR A 549 33.69 -11.15 28.36
N ASP A 550 32.72 -10.39 28.87
CA ASP A 550 32.51 -10.03 30.27
C ASP A 550 31.25 -10.68 30.88
N THR A 551 30.71 -11.74 30.27
CA THR A 551 29.45 -12.41 30.68
C THR A 551 29.38 -12.78 32.17
N VAL A 552 30.51 -13.16 32.79
CA VAL A 552 30.58 -13.44 34.24
C VAL A 552 30.32 -12.18 35.07
N ALA A 553 30.89 -11.03 34.67
CA ALA A 553 30.64 -9.76 35.34
C ALA A 553 29.21 -9.28 35.10
N GLN A 554 28.69 -9.46 33.88
CA GLN A 554 27.30 -9.15 33.53
C GLN A 554 26.31 -9.96 34.38
N THR A 555 26.51 -11.28 34.50
CA THR A 555 25.69 -12.16 35.34
C THR A 555 25.69 -11.71 36.81
N ASN A 556 26.85 -11.35 37.36
CA ASN A 556 26.95 -10.87 38.74
C ASN A 556 26.25 -9.53 38.97
N ALA A 557 26.13 -8.71 37.91
CA ALA A 557 25.47 -7.41 37.91
C ALA A 557 23.99 -7.47 37.47
N ASP A 558 23.44 -8.68 37.27
CA ASP A 558 22.08 -8.88 36.75
C ASP A 558 21.85 -8.21 35.39
N LEU A 559 22.82 -8.33 34.48
CA LEU A 559 22.77 -7.78 33.13
C LEU A 559 22.45 -8.86 32.09
N ASP A 560 21.29 -9.48 32.24
CA ASP A 560 20.76 -10.54 31.37
C ASP A 560 20.77 -10.17 29.89
N LEU A 561 21.43 -10.98 29.05
CA LEU A 561 21.23 -10.95 27.61
C LEU A 561 19.81 -11.43 27.26
N GLY A 562 19.36 -12.54 27.85
CA GLY A 562 18.02 -13.11 27.68
C GLY A 562 16.87 -12.32 28.31
N SER A 563 17.07 -11.03 28.57
CA SER A 563 16.01 -10.11 28.94
C SER A 563 15.21 -9.56 27.78
N GLY A 564 15.84 -9.40 26.62
CA GLY A 564 15.16 -9.15 25.35
C GLY A 564 14.89 -10.44 24.59
N GLY A 565 14.07 -10.32 23.54
CA GLY A 565 13.86 -11.37 22.56
C GLY A 565 14.80 -11.28 21.36
N GLU A 566 14.95 -12.40 20.67
CA GLU A 566 15.69 -12.53 19.42
C GLU A 566 14.80 -12.52 18.17
N VAL A 567 15.39 -12.10 17.05
CA VAL A 567 14.80 -12.22 15.71
C VAL A 567 15.81 -12.86 14.77
N LEU A 568 15.32 -13.76 13.90
CA LEU A 568 16.12 -14.37 12.84
C LEU A 568 15.79 -13.72 11.49
N PHE A 569 16.82 -13.36 10.72
CA PHE A 569 16.66 -12.80 9.38
C PHE A 569 17.83 -13.18 8.49
N ASP A 570 17.60 -13.21 7.19
CA ASP A 570 18.65 -13.50 6.21
C ASP A 570 19.01 -12.21 5.48
N ALA A 571 20.29 -12.04 5.18
CA ALA A 571 20.82 -10.81 4.59
C ALA A 571 21.92 -11.08 3.58
N THR A 572 21.90 -10.37 2.45
CA THR A 572 22.95 -10.49 1.44
C THR A 572 23.97 -9.36 1.58
N ASP A 573 25.26 -9.71 1.54
CA ASP A 573 26.36 -8.75 1.59
C ASP A 573 26.70 -8.15 0.21
N ALA A 574 27.71 -7.27 0.16
CA ALA A 574 28.16 -6.63 -1.08
C ALA A 574 28.77 -7.62 -2.10
N SER A 575 29.19 -8.80 -1.66
CA SER A 575 29.76 -9.86 -2.52
C SER A 575 28.70 -10.81 -3.09
N GLY A 576 27.46 -10.71 -2.61
CA GLY A 576 26.37 -11.62 -2.96
C GLY A 576 26.26 -12.83 -2.02
N ALA A 577 27.06 -12.89 -0.96
CA ALA A 577 26.96 -13.94 0.04
C ALA A 577 25.73 -13.71 0.94
N VAL A 578 24.96 -14.78 1.19
CA VAL A 578 23.84 -14.76 2.14
C VAL A 578 24.39 -15.10 3.51
N HIS A 579 24.09 -14.25 4.49
CA HIS A 579 24.32 -14.45 5.90
C HIS A 579 23.01 -14.78 6.59
N HIS A 580 23.02 -15.84 7.40
CA HIS A 580 21.89 -16.24 8.21
C HIS A 580 22.05 -15.57 9.58
N LEU A 581 21.33 -14.49 9.86
CA LEU A 581 21.60 -13.66 11.04
C LEU A 581 20.58 -13.88 12.16
N ILE A 582 21.05 -13.69 13.39
CA ILE A 582 20.25 -13.56 14.60
C ILE A 582 20.63 -12.23 15.27
N VAL A 583 19.63 -11.51 15.78
CA VAL A 583 19.85 -10.28 16.55
C VAL A 583 19.12 -10.34 17.89
N GLY A 584 19.78 -9.85 18.93
CA GLY A 584 19.24 -9.75 20.29
C GLY A 584 19.94 -8.66 21.08
N ALA A 585 19.34 -8.23 22.19
CA ALA A 585 19.93 -7.26 23.10
C ALA A 585 19.34 -7.48 24.51
N GLY A 586 20.08 -7.09 25.54
CA GLY A 586 19.68 -7.32 26.92
C GLY A 586 19.75 -6.08 27.82
N LYS A 587 19.84 -6.33 29.13
CA LYS A 587 19.97 -5.30 30.17
C LYS A 587 21.28 -4.51 30.05
N ASP A 588 22.28 -5.08 29.38
CA ASP A 588 23.59 -4.48 29.09
C ASP A 588 23.53 -3.35 28.03
N LYS A 589 22.40 -3.21 27.33
CA LYS A 589 22.11 -2.14 26.36
C LYS A 589 22.89 -2.24 25.04
N THR A 590 23.45 -3.40 24.74
CA THR A 590 24.17 -3.65 23.48
C THR A 590 23.32 -4.48 22.55
N ILE A 591 23.28 -4.10 21.26
CA ILE A 591 22.69 -4.93 20.21
C ILE A 591 23.78 -5.85 19.67
N TYR A 592 23.55 -7.15 19.80
CA TYR A 592 24.42 -8.21 19.30
C TYR A 592 23.80 -8.84 18.06
N VAL A 593 24.56 -8.92 16.98
CA VAL A 593 24.20 -9.65 15.76
C VAL A 593 25.23 -10.75 15.58
N ALA A 594 24.77 -11.99 15.48
CA ALA A 594 25.61 -13.15 15.21
C ALA A 594 25.20 -13.83 13.90
N ASP A 595 26.14 -14.52 13.27
CA ASP A 595 25.87 -15.38 12.12
C ASP A 595 25.47 -16.77 12.63
N ARG A 596 24.32 -17.28 12.24
CA ARG A 596 23.73 -18.55 12.69
C ARG A 596 24.52 -19.76 12.21
N ASP A 597 25.40 -19.59 11.23
CA ASP A 597 26.34 -20.61 10.77
C ASP A 597 27.62 -20.65 11.62
N ASN A 598 27.90 -19.57 12.36
CA ASN A 598 29.00 -19.46 13.31
C ASN A 598 28.71 -18.31 14.29
N LEU A 599 28.12 -18.63 15.44
CA LEU A 599 27.64 -17.60 16.38
C LEU A 599 28.80 -16.79 16.98
N GLY A 600 30.01 -17.33 16.96
CA GLY A 600 31.22 -16.68 17.41
C GLY A 600 31.76 -17.29 18.69
N LYS A 601 30.96 -17.88 19.58
CA LYS A 601 31.42 -18.45 20.87
C LYS A 601 32.05 -17.39 21.77
N PHE A 602 32.64 -17.84 22.88
CA PHE A 602 33.28 -16.97 23.86
C PHE A 602 34.73 -16.64 23.48
N VAL A 603 35.09 -15.35 23.58
CA VAL A 603 36.48 -14.89 23.53
C VAL A 603 36.75 -14.02 24.75
N PRO A 604 37.80 -14.33 25.55
CA PRO A 604 38.12 -13.53 26.73
C PRO A 604 38.57 -12.11 26.34
N ALA A 605 38.38 -11.15 27.26
CA ALA A 605 38.73 -9.75 27.06
C ALA A 605 40.15 -9.53 26.48
N THR A 606 41.11 -10.33 26.95
CA THR A 606 42.54 -10.26 26.59
C THR A 606 42.82 -10.63 25.13
N ALA A 607 41.91 -11.34 24.47
CA ALA A 607 42.02 -11.75 23.08
C ALA A 607 41.21 -10.85 22.12
N GLY A 608 40.59 -9.78 22.62
CA GLY A 608 39.78 -8.84 21.84
C GLY A 608 38.29 -8.98 22.19
N PRO A 609 37.69 -8.00 22.91
CA PRO A 609 36.28 -8.03 23.32
C PRO A 609 35.34 -8.33 22.14
N ASN A 610 34.62 -9.45 22.21
CA ASN A 610 33.64 -9.90 21.21
C ASN A 610 34.19 -9.89 19.76
N SER A 611 35.49 -10.09 19.57
CA SER A 611 36.18 -9.90 18.29
C SER A 611 35.74 -10.84 17.16
N ASN A 612 35.02 -11.90 17.48
CA ASN A 612 34.50 -12.90 16.56
C ASN A 612 32.97 -12.87 16.42
N LEU A 613 32.30 -11.93 17.07
CA LEU A 613 30.89 -11.64 16.80
C LEU A 613 30.75 -10.98 15.42
N TYR A 614 29.68 -11.31 14.70
CA TYR A 614 29.42 -10.74 13.38
C TYR A 614 29.30 -9.21 13.40
N GLN A 615 28.54 -8.67 14.37
CA GLN A 615 28.44 -7.24 14.61
C GLN A 615 27.96 -6.92 16.04
N GLN A 616 28.55 -5.87 16.62
CA GLN A 616 28.12 -5.26 17.88
C GLN A 616 27.72 -3.80 17.65
N ILE A 617 26.62 -3.34 18.23
CA ILE A 617 26.19 -1.93 18.23
C ILE A 617 25.95 -1.50 19.68
N SER A 618 26.80 -0.60 20.17
CA SER A 618 26.74 -0.08 21.54
C SER A 618 26.40 1.41 21.57
N GLY A 619 25.90 1.88 22.72
CA GLY A 619 25.60 3.30 22.95
C GLY A 619 24.34 3.83 22.25
N GLN A 620 23.60 2.97 21.55
CA GLN A 620 22.35 3.35 20.89
C GLN A 620 21.13 3.12 21.76
N LEU A 621 21.14 2.17 22.70
CA LEU A 621 20.04 1.93 23.64
C LEU A 621 20.32 2.64 24.96
N THR A 622 19.37 3.42 25.47
CA THR A 622 19.56 4.22 26.70
C THR A 622 19.27 3.43 27.97
N GLY A 623 18.34 2.47 27.88
CA GLY A 623 17.96 1.55 28.96
C GLY A 623 18.20 0.09 28.61
N GLY A 624 17.92 -0.79 29.56
CA GLY A 624 17.94 -2.23 29.35
C GLY A 624 16.77 -2.68 28.47
N VAL A 625 16.95 -3.76 27.73
CA VAL A 625 15.94 -4.29 26.81
C VAL A 625 15.06 -5.31 27.53
N PHE A 626 13.75 -5.14 27.39
CA PHE A 626 12.73 -6.06 27.90
C PHE A 626 11.61 -6.22 26.85
N ALA A 627 12.02 -6.36 25.59
CA ALA A 627 11.16 -6.40 24.42
C ALA A 627 11.80 -7.27 23.33
N THR A 628 11.01 -7.66 22.33
CA THR A 628 11.48 -8.32 21.10
C THR A 628 11.52 -7.27 19.98
N PRO A 629 12.58 -7.18 19.14
CA PRO A 629 12.55 -6.27 17.99
C PRO A 629 11.64 -6.80 16.87
N ALA A 630 11.37 -5.96 15.85
CA ALA A 630 10.76 -6.41 14.60
C ALA A 630 11.65 -6.09 13.41
N PHE A 631 11.63 -6.92 12.37
CA PHE A 631 12.39 -6.73 11.15
C PHE A 631 11.48 -6.61 9.95
N PHE A 632 11.60 -5.50 9.22
CA PHE A 632 10.81 -5.27 8.01
C PHE A 632 11.62 -4.53 6.96
N ASN A 633 11.58 -5.05 5.73
CA ASN A 633 12.13 -4.43 4.54
C ASN A 633 13.57 -3.91 4.73
N GLY A 634 14.44 -4.74 5.31
CA GLY A 634 15.84 -4.39 5.56
C GLY A 634 16.05 -3.40 6.71
N THR A 635 15.10 -3.23 7.62
CA THR A 635 15.23 -2.36 8.80
C THR A 635 14.82 -3.10 10.07
N LEU A 636 15.65 -3.02 11.10
CA LEU A 636 15.35 -3.49 12.44
C LEU A 636 14.73 -2.34 13.27
N TYR A 637 13.57 -2.60 13.86
CA TYR A 637 12.88 -1.68 14.77
C TYR A 637 13.05 -2.17 16.20
N TYR A 638 13.66 -1.34 17.05
CA TYR A 638 14.02 -1.76 18.40
C TYR A 638 13.83 -0.62 19.41
N SER A 639 13.40 -0.96 20.63
CA SER A 639 13.25 -0.04 21.75
C SER A 639 13.65 -0.72 23.05
N ALA A 640 14.20 0.07 23.98
CA ALA A 640 14.55 -0.34 25.33
C ALA A 640 13.65 0.36 26.36
N ALA A 641 13.68 -0.08 27.61
CA ALA A 641 12.95 0.59 28.69
C ALA A 641 13.46 2.03 28.90
N GLY A 642 12.55 3.00 28.86
CA GLY A 642 12.84 4.43 28.96
C GLY A 642 13.39 5.05 27.67
N ASP A 643 13.27 4.38 26.52
CA ASP A 643 13.89 4.80 25.26
C ASP A 643 12.86 5.04 24.14
N ALA A 644 13.29 5.70 23.06
CA ALA A 644 12.51 5.80 21.83
C ALA A 644 12.52 4.48 21.06
N LEU A 645 11.51 4.25 20.23
CA LEU A 645 11.57 3.24 19.18
C LEU A 645 12.52 3.74 18.09
N LYS A 646 13.46 2.90 17.63
CA LYS A 646 14.55 3.26 16.73
C LYS A 646 14.60 2.33 15.52
N ALA A 647 14.91 2.91 14.36
CA ALA A 647 15.05 2.19 13.09
C ALA A 647 16.52 2.05 12.70
N PHE A 648 17.03 0.83 12.63
CA PHE A 648 18.39 0.49 12.22
C PHE A 648 18.35 -0.16 10.83
N PRO A 649 18.58 0.61 9.74
CA PRO A 649 18.59 0.04 8.40
C PRO A 649 19.79 -0.88 8.21
N LEU A 650 19.61 -1.89 7.38
CA LEU A 650 20.60 -2.87 6.99
C LEU A 650 21.27 -2.44 5.68
N THR A 651 22.59 -2.57 5.58
CA THR A 651 23.35 -2.36 4.35
C THR A 651 24.51 -3.35 4.31
N ASN A 652 24.66 -4.08 3.20
CA ASN A 652 25.68 -5.12 3.03
C ASN A 652 25.70 -6.11 4.21
N ALA A 653 24.52 -6.65 4.55
CA ALA A 653 24.28 -7.54 5.68
C ALA A 653 24.69 -7.01 7.08
N LYS A 654 24.99 -5.72 7.24
CA LYS A 654 25.24 -5.09 8.55
C LYS A 654 24.19 -4.05 8.90
N LEU A 655 23.75 -4.04 10.15
CA LEU A 655 22.86 -3.01 10.67
C LEU A 655 23.62 -1.68 10.80
N ALA A 656 22.93 -0.56 10.63
CA ALA A 656 23.51 0.75 10.89
C ALA A 656 23.92 0.86 12.38
N THR A 657 25.09 1.44 12.64
CA THR A 657 25.58 1.66 14.02
C THR A 657 24.90 2.84 14.72
N THR A 658 24.12 3.62 13.98
CA THR A 658 23.25 4.69 14.48
C THR A 658 21.88 4.55 13.82
N PRO A 659 20.77 4.78 14.53
CA PRO A 659 19.44 4.67 13.94
C PRO A 659 19.21 5.79 12.92
N ALA A 660 18.55 5.47 11.81
CA ALA A 660 18.20 6.44 10.76
C ALA A 660 17.01 7.33 11.15
N SER A 661 16.12 6.81 12.01
CA SER A 661 15.02 7.57 12.59
C SER A 661 14.64 7.02 13.96
N LYS A 662 13.88 7.81 14.73
CA LYS A 662 13.35 7.42 16.04
C LYS A 662 12.00 8.08 16.31
N SER A 663 11.18 7.46 17.15
CA SER A 663 9.94 8.07 17.64
C SER A 663 10.23 9.28 18.54
N ALA A 664 9.29 10.23 18.59
CA ALA A 664 9.31 11.29 19.59
C ALA A 664 8.90 10.79 20.99
N VAL A 665 8.05 9.75 21.02
CA VAL A 665 7.60 9.08 22.25
C VAL A 665 8.73 8.26 22.85
N LEU A 666 8.86 8.33 24.17
CA LEU A 666 9.68 7.41 24.97
C LEU A 666 8.78 6.33 25.58
N TYR A 667 9.21 5.09 25.45
CA TYR A 667 8.52 3.92 25.98
C TYR A 667 9.08 3.62 27.35
N GLY A 668 8.30 3.86 28.41
CA GLY A 668 8.66 3.47 29.78
C GLY A 668 8.83 1.95 29.92
N PHE A 669 9.18 1.46 31.11
CA PHE A 669 9.31 0.01 31.32
C PHE A 669 8.02 -0.74 30.93
N PRO A 670 8.10 -1.81 30.12
CA PRO A 670 9.31 -2.55 29.70
C PRO A 670 10.00 -2.08 28.40
N GLY A 671 9.54 -1.00 27.79
CA GLY A 671 9.87 -0.63 26.41
C GLY A 671 8.67 -0.94 25.52
N THR A 672 8.92 -1.29 24.26
CA THR A 672 7.89 -1.78 23.35
C THR A 672 8.43 -2.90 22.49
N THR A 673 7.65 -3.98 22.37
CA THR A 673 7.80 -4.98 21.30
C THR A 673 7.00 -4.47 20.10
N PRO A 674 7.63 -3.97 19.03
CA PRO A 674 6.90 -3.51 17.86
C PRO A 674 6.37 -4.70 17.04
N ALA A 675 5.26 -4.49 16.34
CA ALA A 675 4.79 -5.36 15.26
C ALA A 675 4.72 -4.56 13.96
N VAL A 676 4.80 -5.22 12.81
CA VAL A 676 4.71 -4.57 11.49
C VAL A 676 3.62 -5.21 10.67
N SER A 677 2.74 -4.38 10.10
CA SER A 677 1.76 -4.81 9.10
C SER A 677 2.06 -4.20 7.75
N ALA A 678 1.99 -4.99 6.68
CA ALA A 678 2.25 -4.55 5.31
C ALA A 678 1.53 -5.45 4.28
N ASN A 679 1.44 -4.97 3.04
CA ASN A 679 1.10 -5.78 1.87
C ASN A 679 2.39 -6.05 1.08
N GLY A 680 3.02 -7.19 1.32
CA GLY A 680 4.40 -7.45 0.91
C GLY A 680 5.33 -6.43 1.59
N THR A 681 5.90 -5.52 0.79
CA THR A 681 6.72 -4.39 1.26
C THR A 681 6.00 -3.04 1.17
N SER A 682 4.79 -3.00 0.62
CA SER A 682 3.99 -1.78 0.47
C SER A 682 3.10 -1.55 1.69
N ASN A 683 2.70 -0.30 1.92
CA ASN A 683 1.79 0.09 3.01
C ASN A 683 2.26 -0.35 4.40
N GLY A 684 3.57 -0.43 4.62
CA GLY A 684 4.13 -0.81 5.92
C GLY A 684 3.70 0.17 7.01
N ILE A 685 3.37 -0.36 8.18
CA ILE A 685 3.07 0.39 9.40
C ILE A 685 3.77 -0.31 10.56
N VAL A 686 4.54 0.44 11.34
CA VAL A 686 5.14 -0.06 12.59
C VAL A 686 4.20 0.27 13.74
N TRP A 687 3.68 -0.76 14.38
CA TRP A 687 2.82 -0.67 15.55
C TRP A 687 3.66 -0.81 16.80
N ALA A 688 3.40 0.05 17.78
CA ALA A 688 4.10 0.02 19.06
C ALA A 688 3.13 0.33 20.18
N LEU A 689 3.35 -0.31 21.32
CA LEU A 689 2.53 -0.12 22.50
C LEU A 689 3.32 0.61 23.56
N GLN A 690 2.88 1.81 23.92
CA GLN A 690 3.33 2.47 25.13
C GLN A 690 2.55 1.86 26.30
N SER A 691 3.11 0.80 26.85
CA SER A 691 2.53 0.16 28.04
C SER A 691 2.85 0.96 29.29
N ALA A 692 1.82 1.20 30.10
CA ALA A 692 1.98 1.76 31.44
C ALA A 692 1.43 0.77 32.46
N THR A 693 2.31 0.18 33.27
CA THR A 693 1.93 -0.84 34.27
C THR A 693 1.04 -0.28 35.40
N SER A 694 0.93 1.04 35.50
CA SER A 694 0.11 1.76 36.46
C SER A 694 -0.72 2.89 35.83
N GLY A 695 -0.87 2.90 34.51
CA GLY A 695 -1.56 3.97 33.78
C GLY A 695 -2.16 3.50 32.45
N PRO A 696 -2.85 4.39 31.74
CA PRO A 696 -3.51 4.04 30.48
C PRO A 696 -2.49 3.69 29.40
N ASN A 697 -2.77 2.63 28.65
CA ASN A 697 -2.01 2.27 27.47
C ASN A 697 -2.25 3.21 26.30
N VAL A 698 -1.23 3.31 25.45
CA VAL A 698 -1.35 4.02 24.18
C VAL A 698 -0.87 3.13 23.04
N LEU A 699 -1.74 2.90 22.07
CA LEU A 699 -1.39 2.23 20.81
C LEU A 699 -0.92 3.28 19.82
N HIS A 700 0.25 3.06 19.23
CA HIS A 700 0.87 3.94 18.23
C HIS A 700 1.05 3.21 16.90
N ALA A 701 0.97 3.98 15.81
CA ALA A 701 1.27 3.54 14.46
C ALA A 701 2.21 4.54 13.77
N TYR A 702 3.33 4.06 13.24
CA TYR A 702 4.38 4.89 12.65
C TYR A 702 4.66 4.54 11.20
N ASP A 703 5.20 5.53 10.49
CA ASP A 703 5.86 5.34 9.21
C ASP A 703 7.15 4.51 9.37
N PRO A 704 7.26 3.33 8.72
CA PRO A 704 8.47 2.50 8.81
C PRO A 704 9.71 3.20 8.25
N THR A 705 9.56 4.15 7.34
CA THR A 705 10.70 4.87 6.72
C THR A 705 11.21 6.01 7.58
N ASN A 706 10.37 6.56 8.45
CA ASN A 706 10.75 7.62 9.38
C ASN A 706 9.85 7.62 10.62
N LEU A 707 10.34 7.05 11.72
CA LEU A 707 9.60 6.94 12.98
C LEU A 707 9.23 8.29 13.64
N ALA A 708 9.75 9.42 13.14
CA ALA A 708 9.28 10.74 13.57
C ALA A 708 7.86 11.05 13.06
N ASN A 709 7.40 10.34 12.03
CA ASN A 709 6.07 10.47 11.46
C ASN A 709 5.13 9.43 12.11
N GLU A 710 4.27 9.89 13.00
CA GLU A 710 3.21 9.08 13.61
C GLU A 710 1.91 9.22 12.81
N TYR A 711 1.34 8.11 12.36
CA TYR A 711 0.06 8.07 11.64
C TYR A 711 -1.14 8.13 12.59
N TYR A 712 -1.03 7.43 13.72
CA TYR A 712 -2.10 7.28 14.70
C TYR A 712 -1.56 7.08 16.11
N ASN A 713 -2.30 7.63 17.09
CA ASN A 713 -2.12 7.38 18.51
C ASN A 713 -3.49 7.37 19.20
N SER A 714 -3.75 6.36 20.05
CA SER A 714 -5.06 6.17 20.69
C SER A 714 -5.48 7.26 21.68
N ASN A 715 -4.60 8.20 22.03
CA ASN A 715 -4.93 9.39 22.82
C ASN A 715 -5.33 10.61 21.98
N GLN A 716 -5.18 10.54 20.65
CA GLN A 716 -5.52 11.67 19.76
C GLN A 716 -7.03 11.89 19.65
N ALA A 717 -7.83 10.85 19.82
CA ALA A 717 -9.28 10.93 19.69
C ALA A 717 -9.92 11.69 20.86
N ALA A 718 -10.83 12.60 20.54
CA ALA A 718 -11.53 13.39 21.54
C ALA A 718 -12.34 12.52 22.53
N ALA A 719 -12.52 13.03 23.75
CA ALA A 719 -13.31 12.41 24.82
C ALA A 719 -12.90 10.97 25.18
N GLY A 720 -11.66 10.56 24.86
CA GLY A 720 -11.14 9.23 25.22
C GLY A 720 -11.79 8.09 24.45
N ARG A 721 -12.34 8.33 23.23
CA ARG A 721 -12.95 7.30 22.37
C ARG A 721 -12.10 6.02 22.28
N ASP A 722 -10.80 6.22 22.09
CA ASP A 722 -9.86 5.14 21.83
C ASP A 722 -9.13 4.66 23.09
N ALA A 723 -9.52 5.14 24.28
CA ALA A 723 -8.95 4.69 25.54
C ALA A 723 -9.36 3.24 25.85
N PHE A 724 -8.42 2.44 26.33
CA PHE A 724 -8.61 1.00 26.51
C PHE A 724 -8.04 0.43 27.80
N GLY A 725 -7.90 1.29 28.81
CA GLY A 725 -7.50 0.88 30.15
C GLY A 725 -5.99 0.72 30.30
N ASN A 726 -5.61 0.07 31.40
CA ASN A 726 -4.22 -0.11 31.78
C ASN A 726 -3.60 -1.30 31.05
N GLY A 727 -2.30 -1.21 30.81
CA GLY A 727 -1.53 -2.29 30.23
C GLY A 727 -0.93 -3.24 31.21
N ASN A 728 -0.27 -4.22 30.61
CA ASN A 728 0.61 -5.14 31.29
C ASN A 728 2.02 -5.08 30.70
N LYS A 729 2.96 -5.78 31.32
CA LYS A 729 4.34 -5.88 30.83
C LYS A 729 4.39 -6.94 29.73
N PHE A 730 5.32 -6.79 28.78
CA PHE A 730 5.66 -7.80 27.77
C PHE A 730 4.56 -8.16 26.74
N ILE A 731 3.45 -7.43 26.75
CA ILE A 731 2.37 -7.59 25.78
C ILE A 731 2.78 -7.11 24.37
N THR A 732 2.33 -7.84 23.36
CA THR A 732 2.64 -7.60 21.94
C THR A 732 1.35 -7.33 21.16
N PRO A 733 1.28 -6.30 20.30
CA PRO A 733 0.11 -6.04 19.49
C PRO A 733 0.01 -7.03 18.31
N LEU A 734 -1.11 -7.75 18.23
CA LEU A 734 -1.46 -8.58 17.06
C LEU A 734 -2.16 -7.72 16.00
N VAL A 735 -1.66 -7.71 14.77
CA VAL A 735 -2.22 -6.95 13.64
C VAL A 735 -2.58 -7.90 12.51
N VAL A 736 -3.88 -8.07 12.27
CA VAL A 736 -4.38 -8.99 11.25
C VAL A 736 -5.81 -8.65 10.85
N ASN A 737 -6.09 -8.83 9.56
CA ASN A 737 -7.43 -8.70 8.99
C ASN A 737 -8.08 -7.34 9.25
N GLY A 738 -7.33 -6.25 9.07
CA GLY A 738 -7.88 -4.92 9.29
C GLY A 738 -8.03 -4.51 10.75
N LYS A 739 -7.49 -5.29 11.69
CA LYS A 739 -7.65 -5.09 13.13
C LYS A 739 -6.34 -5.17 13.89
N VAL A 740 -6.28 -4.46 15.01
CA VAL A 740 -5.21 -4.55 16.01
C VAL A 740 -5.80 -5.02 17.33
N TYR A 741 -5.25 -6.08 17.90
CA TYR A 741 -5.66 -6.66 19.17
C TYR A 741 -4.56 -6.44 20.21
N VAL A 742 -4.94 -5.92 21.37
CA VAL A 742 -4.00 -5.61 22.45
C VAL A 742 -4.52 -6.18 23.77
N GLY A 743 -3.73 -7.06 24.39
CA GLY A 743 -4.00 -7.59 25.73
C GLY A 743 -3.98 -6.50 26.80
N THR A 744 -4.84 -6.65 27.81
CA THR A 744 -4.97 -5.73 28.96
C THR A 744 -5.14 -6.54 30.25
N THR A 745 -5.32 -5.84 31.37
CA THR A 745 -5.50 -6.50 32.68
C THR A 745 -6.82 -7.26 32.86
N ASN A 746 -7.79 -7.07 31.96
CA ASN A 746 -9.15 -7.64 32.08
C ASN A 746 -9.84 -7.91 30.73
N GLY A 747 -9.07 -7.99 29.64
CA GLY A 747 -9.64 -8.16 28.30
C GLY A 747 -8.67 -7.87 27.17
N VAL A 748 -9.22 -7.83 25.96
CA VAL A 748 -8.50 -7.47 24.73
C VAL A 748 -9.17 -6.27 24.08
N ALA A 749 -8.40 -5.21 23.86
CA ALA A 749 -8.84 -4.05 23.09
C ALA A 749 -8.76 -4.36 21.59
N VAL A 750 -9.81 -4.04 20.85
CA VAL A 750 -9.89 -4.27 19.41
C VAL A 750 -9.96 -2.92 18.70
N PHE A 751 -8.99 -2.64 17.85
CA PHE A 751 -8.94 -1.46 16.99
C PHE A 751 -9.12 -1.85 15.52
N GLY A 752 -9.60 -0.91 14.71
CA GLY A 752 -9.79 -1.11 13.28
C GLY A 752 -10.39 0.12 12.61
N LEU A 753 -10.83 -0.04 11.36
CA LEU A 753 -11.48 1.03 10.61
C LEU A 753 -12.87 1.34 11.19
N LEU A 754 -13.12 2.62 11.45
CA LEU A 754 -14.39 3.09 11.98
C LEU A 754 -15.51 2.95 10.93
N PRO A 755 -16.75 2.62 11.34
CA PRO A 755 -17.90 2.68 10.44
C PRO A 755 -18.04 4.07 9.82
N LYS A 756 -18.40 4.14 8.54
CA LYS A 756 -18.68 5.39 7.84
C LYS A 756 -20.04 5.96 8.19
#